data_AF-D6RX96-F1
#
_entry.id   AF-D6RX96-F1
#
_cell.length_a   1.000
_cell.length_b   1.000
_cell.length_c   1.000
_cell.angle_alpha   90.00
_cell.angle_beta   90.00
_cell.angle_gamma   90.00
#
_symmetry.space_group_name_H-M   'P 1'
#
loop_
_entity.id
_entity.type
_entity.pdbx_description
1 polymer ?
#
loop_
_entity_poly.entity_id
_entity_poly.type
_entity_poly.pdbx_seq_one_letter_code
_entity_poly.pdbx_strand_id
1 'polypeptide(L)'
;MKIWKQKVINIQPEELSRIVKQYNINHFEATLLINREIKEEDFMFFLEDSVNLLHNPFLLKNIDKFINRINKAIKENENILIFGDKDADGITATIIMYETLKDFGLNVSYKIPSNGEFYGLSNELINMALEKKISLIITVDNGISSIEEINYANSKGIEIIITDHHLPSEDFQTESIVINPHLKDDKYPFKEIAGCCVSFKTCLALSMSFTDLYSKNLVFLFLEKTDSEIILHAVEINNYTLKQYLRLNNKNDSLINLNKLEKFVQNKYIVIFNKEDQGQLLNKHFKRSINMNTIDISENFIKKYPNFRKKTLKDLIQATKYFKYKKIEIKDKLYYIFYNLIFEINKNLIQKCLKRLSFVAIGTIADNMPIINENRIILKVGLKEIALRERMPINYLLKDANILTKPNITATDIAYKIAPILNSTGRLEKADIAINFLLTNDINQIENKFKEIKKINELRKYKEEKAWNSHSKNTILKNDKFIVCYDKNTPKGISSRIATRLSSYYQKVAIFLTKQDNIIKGSIRSNNKINSKALISIVPSHLIINSGGHKAAAGFTLHENLLENFIKELEYATTKVEYETTNENESISIDAILPKDLTKDSLFKTIEIFEPYGYEFREPILMMENAYLQELKIIDKNHSSKHINMRIKSQNDYYKAIFFNGTKKIEELNIKEDQYLDIIFTVNEDFYSPREKILKIIDIKKSAQTNV
;
A
#
# COMPACT_ATOMS: atom_id res chain seq x y z
N MET A 1 -1.22 36.20 -8.12
CA MET A 1 -1.30 35.51 -6.81
C MET A 1 -1.99 34.17 -7.03
N LYS A 2 -1.68 33.13 -6.24
CA LYS A 2 -2.40 31.86 -6.36
C LYS A 2 -3.88 32.05 -5.95
N ILE A 3 -4.78 31.42 -6.69
CA ILE A 3 -6.22 31.43 -6.41
C ILE A 3 -6.48 30.41 -5.31
N TRP A 4 -7.10 30.86 -4.20
CA TRP A 4 -7.47 29.98 -3.09
C TRP A 4 -8.86 29.41 -3.37
N LYS A 5 -8.99 28.09 -3.45
CA LYS A 5 -10.26 27.41 -3.73
C LYS A 5 -10.57 26.45 -2.58
N GLN A 6 -11.65 26.70 -1.86
CA GLN A 6 -12.12 25.77 -0.85
C GLN A 6 -12.79 24.57 -1.53
N LYS A 7 -12.42 23.36 -1.12
CA LYS A 7 -13.22 22.17 -1.40
C LYS A 7 -14.42 22.23 -0.49
N VAL A 8 -15.57 22.66 -1.01
CA VAL A 8 -16.83 22.59 -0.29
C VAL A 8 -17.72 21.63 -1.04
N ILE A 9 -17.92 20.45 -0.45
CA ILE A 9 -19.01 19.58 -0.89
C ILE A 9 -20.24 19.99 -0.08
N ASN A 10 -21.28 20.41 -0.79
CA ASN A 10 -22.53 20.85 -0.15
C ASN A 10 -23.23 19.63 0.47
N ILE A 11 -23.08 19.45 1.79
CA ILE A 11 -23.77 18.43 2.58
C ILE A 11 -24.77 19.12 3.50
N GLN A 12 -25.97 18.53 3.60
CA GLN A 12 -27.01 19.04 4.48
C GLN A 12 -26.57 18.93 5.95
N PRO A 13 -26.83 19.94 6.82
CA PRO A 13 -26.44 19.91 8.23
C PRO A 13 -26.91 18.68 9.00
N GLU A 14 -28.09 18.16 8.66
CA GLU A 14 -28.66 16.94 9.25
C GLU A 14 -27.82 15.70 8.90
N GLU A 15 -27.31 15.64 7.67
CA GLU A 15 -26.47 14.54 7.20
C GLU A 15 -25.08 14.59 7.85
N LEU A 16 -24.47 15.77 7.97
CA LEU A 16 -23.22 15.92 8.72
C LEU A 16 -23.39 15.50 10.19
N SER A 17 -24.50 15.90 10.82
CA SER A 17 -24.84 15.52 12.20
C SER A 17 -25.07 14.01 12.34
N ARG A 18 -25.66 13.37 11.33
CA ARG A 18 -25.78 11.91 11.26
C ARG A 18 -24.41 11.25 11.20
N ILE A 19 -23.52 11.72 10.33
CA ILE A 19 -22.15 11.19 10.16
C ILE A 19 -21.36 11.27 11.47
N VAL A 20 -21.35 12.44 12.11
CA VAL A 20 -20.69 12.69 13.41
C VAL A 20 -21.16 11.67 14.46
N LYS A 21 -22.48 11.51 14.63
CA LYS A 21 -23.07 10.57 15.59
C LYS A 21 -22.81 9.11 15.22
N GLN A 22 -23.04 8.74 13.95
CA GLN A 22 -22.91 7.38 13.47
C GLN A 22 -21.47 6.90 13.61
N TYR A 23 -20.47 7.71 13.24
CA TYR A 23 -19.07 7.31 13.22
C TYR A 23 -18.31 7.64 14.51
N ASN A 24 -18.92 8.39 15.43
CA ASN A 24 -18.30 8.84 16.69
C ASN A 24 -17.01 9.62 16.42
N ILE A 25 -17.12 10.60 15.53
CA ILE A 25 -16.07 11.52 15.11
C ILE A 25 -16.53 12.95 15.33
N ASN A 26 -15.62 13.90 15.40
CA ASN A 26 -15.96 15.32 15.53
C ASN A 26 -16.34 15.94 14.17
N HIS A 27 -16.93 17.16 14.20
CA HIS A 27 -17.36 17.85 12.98
C HIS A 27 -16.21 18.13 12.00
N PHE A 28 -15.01 18.42 12.52
CA PHE A 28 -13.83 18.71 11.69
C PHE A 28 -13.30 17.45 10.99
N GLU A 29 -13.25 16.31 11.68
CA GLU A 29 -12.92 14.99 11.12
C GLU A 29 -13.90 14.61 10.01
N ALA A 30 -15.21 14.77 10.25
CA ALA A 30 -16.24 14.50 9.24
C ALA A 30 -16.07 15.41 8.02
N THR A 31 -15.87 16.71 8.23
CA THR A 31 -15.65 17.70 7.16
C THR A 31 -14.44 17.33 6.30
N LEU A 32 -13.33 16.91 6.92
CA LEU A 32 -12.12 16.50 6.19
C LEU A 32 -12.36 15.26 5.33
N LEU A 33 -13.07 14.25 5.85
CA LEU A 33 -13.40 13.06 5.08
C LEU A 33 -14.27 13.41 3.87
N ILE A 34 -15.32 14.20 4.09
CA ILE A 34 -16.27 14.63 3.05
C ILE A 34 -15.56 15.46 1.98
N ASN A 35 -14.89 16.55 2.36
CA ASN A 35 -14.26 17.47 1.40
C ASN A 35 -13.10 16.85 0.63
N ARG A 36 -12.60 15.71 1.08
CA ARG A 36 -11.59 14.91 0.38
C ARG A 36 -12.20 13.76 -0.41
N GLU A 37 -13.52 13.80 -0.62
CA GLU A 37 -14.30 12.87 -1.44
C GLU A 37 -14.19 11.41 -0.98
N ILE A 38 -13.91 11.21 0.32
CA ILE A 38 -13.90 9.87 0.89
C ILE A 38 -15.36 9.43 1.07
N LYS A 39 -15.68 8.26 0.51
CA LYS A 39 -17.01 7.67 0.67
C LYS A 39 -17.19 7.17 2.10
N GLU A 40 -18.39 7.33 2.66
CA GLU A 40 -18.73 6.85 4.02
C GLU A 40 -18.41 5.37 4.23
N GLU A 41 -18.57 4.57 3.19
CA GLU A 41 -18.31 3.14 3.22
C GLU A 41 -16.80 2.79 3.39
N ASP A 42 -15.93 3.76 3.14
CA ASP A 42 -14.47 3.63 3.25
C ASP A 42 -13.91 4.31 4.50
N PHE A 43 -14.74 5.02 5.29
CA PHE A 43 -14.32 5.68 6.54
C PHE A 43 -13.61 4.73 7.51
N MET A 44 -13.97 3.44 7.49
CA MET A 44 -13.30 2.43 8.32
C MET A 44 -11.78 2.36 8.09
N PHE A 45 -11.32 2.56 6.85
CA PHE A 45 -9.89 2.53 6.53
C PHE A 45 -9.14 3.79 7.04
N PHE A 46 -9.88 4.84 7.37
CA PHE A 46 -9.34 6.09 7.93
C PHE A 46 -9.41 6.13 9.45
N LEU A 47 -10.48 5.58 10.03
CA LEU A 47 -10.78 5.72 11.45
C LEU A 47 -10.36 4.50 12.30
N GLU A 48 -10.15 3.34 11.67
CA GLU A 48 -9.78 2.11 12.38
C GLU A 48 -8.33 1.69 12.06
N ASP A 49 -7.82 0.72 12.81
CA ASP A 49 -6.44 0.23 12.74
C ASP A 49 -6.31 -1.30 13.01
N SER A 50 -7.39 -2.05 12.79
CA SER A 50 -7.43 -3.49 13.06
C SER A 50 -7.13 -4.32 11.81
N VAL A 51 -6.23 -5.31 11.94
CA VAL A 51 -5.94 -6.31 10.89
C VAL A 51 -7.17 -7.15 10.47
N ASN A 52 -8.22 -7.18 11.30
CA ASN A 52 -9.48 -7.87 10.98
C ASN A 52 -10.29 -7.15 9.87
N LEU A 53 -9.88 -5.94 9.50
CA LEU A 53 -10.45 -5.17 8.39
C LEU A 53 -9.73 -5.42 7.06
N LEU A 54 -8.64 -6.20 7.06
CA LEU A 54 -7.97 -6.59 5.83
C LEU A 54 -8.87 -7.50 4.99
N HIS A 55 -8.77 -7.38 3.67
CA HIS A 55 -9.53 -8.27 2.79
C HIS A 55 -9.08 -9.71 2.95
N ASN A 56 -10.04 -10.61 2.84
CA ASN A 56 -9.80 -12.05 2.92
C ASN A 56 -8.86 -12.49 1.78
N PRO A 57 -7.65 -13.02 2.06
CA PRO A 57 -6.71 -13.44 1.02
C PRO A 57 -7.22 -14.65 0.21
N PHE A 58 -8.20 -15.41 0.71
CA PHE A 58 -8.82 -16.51 -0.05
C PHE A 58 -9.67 -16.03 -1.24
N LEU A 59 -9.86 -14.71 -1.39
CA LEU A 59 -10.53 -14.10 -2.54
C LEU A 59 -9.58 -13.86 -3.74
N LEU A 60 -8.26 -13.93 -3.53
CA LEU A 60 -7.28 -13.93 -4.62
C LEU A 60 -7.45 -15.20 -5.46
N LYS A 61 -7.47 -15.05 -6.78
CA LYS A 61 -7.58 -16.17 -7.71
C LYS A 61 -6.39 -17.12 -7.56
N ASN A 62 -6.66 -18.42 -7.72
CA ASN A 62 -5.68 -19.52 -7.62
C ASN A 62 -4.98 -19.69 -6.26
N ILE A 63 -5.40 -19.01 -5.20
CA ILE A 63 -4.82 -19.16 -3.86
C ILE A 63 -4.95 -20.59 -3.31
N ASP A 64 -6.04 -21.28 -3.65
CA ASP A 64 -6.28 -22.69 -3.33
C ASP A 64 -5.27 -23.60 -4.04
N LYS A 65 -4.99 -23.34 -5.33
CA LYS A 65 -3.97 -24.06 -6.10
C LYS A 65 -2.57 -23.85 -5.51
N PHE A 66 -2.24 -22.61 -5.13
CA PHE A 66 -0.99 -22.29 -4.46
C PHE A 66 -0.83 -23.10 -3.17
N ILE A 67 -1.82 -23.08 -2.29
CA ILE A 67 -1.80 -23.81 -1.02
C ILE A 67 -1.59 -25.30 -1.26
N ASN A 68 -2.35 -25.90 -2.19
CA ASN A 68 -2.21 -27.31 -2.54
C ASN A 68 -0.81 -27.64 -3.06
N ARG A 69 -0.23 -26.77 -3.89
CA ARG A 69 1.11 -26.96 -4.45
C ARG A 69 2.21 -26.84 -3.40
N ILE A 70 2.09 -25.91 -2.47
CA ILE A 70 3.04 -25.79 -1.34
C ILE A 70 2.90 -26.97 -0.39
N ASN A 71 1.69 -27.45 -0.10
CA ASN A 71 1.49 -28.66 0.72
C ASN A 71 2.13 -29.90 0.08
N LYS A 72 2.08 -30.02 -1.26
CA LYS A 72 2.84 -31.04 -1.99
C LYS A 72 4.34 -30.88 -1.78
N ALA A 73 4.88 -29.67 -1.94
CA ALA A 73 6.30 -29.39 -1.71
C ALA A 73 6.75 -29.72 -0.27
N ILE A 74 5.89 -29.47 0.73
CA ILE A 74 6.15 -29.83 2.13
C ILE A 74 6.23 -31.35 2.27
N LYS A 75 5.26 -32.08 1.71
CA LYS A 75 5.21 -33.55 1.78
C LYS A 75 6.38 -34.22 1.06
N GLU A 76 6.80 -33.65 -0.06
CA GLU A 76 7.87 -34.19 -0.92
C GLU A 76 9.26 -33.63 -0.56
N ASN A 77 9.34 -32.72 0.42
CA ASN A 77 10.57 -32.03 0.85
C ASN A 77 11.34 -31.41 -0.33
N GLU A 78 10.60 -30.71 -1.20
CA GLU A 78 11.13 -30.10 -2.41
C GLU A 78 12.10 -28.94 -2.13
N ASN A 79 13.05 -28.74 -3.05
CA ASN A 79 13.90 -27.55 -3.03
C ASN A 79 13.21 -26.42 -3.81
N ILE A 80 12.98 -25.30 -3.12
CA ILE A 80 12.27 -24.15 -3.67
C ILE A 80 13.25 -22.99 -3.87
N LEU A 81 13.12 -22.29 -5.00
CA LEU A 81 13.80 -21.03 -5.24
C LEU A 81 12.77 -19.89 -5.28
N ILE A 82 12.97 -18.87 -4.45
CA ILE A 82 12.22 -17.61 -4.55
C ILE A 82 13.01 -16.68 -5.46
N PHE A 83 12.36 -16.12 -6.48
CA PHE A 83 12.98 -15.15 -7.38
C PHE A 83 12.28 -13.79 -7.27
N GLY A 84 12.96 -12.81 -6.69
CA GLY A 84 12.39 -11.48 -6.43
C GLY A 84 12.92 -10.37 -7.32
N ASP A 85 12.24 -9.23 -7.31
CA ASP A 85 12.76 -7.99 -7.90
C ASP A 85 13.75 -7.28 -6.95
N LYS A 86 14.61 -6.43 -7.52
CA LYS A 86 15.77 -5.78 -6.91
C LYS A 86 15.46 -4.50 -6.13
N ASP A 87 14.26 -3.95 -6.26
CA ASP A 87 13.86 -2.80 -5.47
C ASP A 87 13.30 -3.21 -4.10
N ALA A 88 12.91 -2.24 -3.29
CA ALA A 88 12.47 -2.50 -1.92
C ALA A 88 11.17 -3.30 -1.86
N ASP A 89 10.30 -3.24 -2.87
CA ASP A 89 9.08 -4.06 -2.90
C ASP A 89 9.48 -5.53 -3.12
N GLY A 90 10.22 -5.83 -4.18
CA GLY A 90 10.72 -7.17 -4.47
C GLY A 90 11.64 -7.75 -3.38
N ILE A 91 12.51 -6.93 -2.77
CA ILE A 91 13.34 -7.32 -1.62
C ILE A 91 12.46 -7.75 -0.45
N THR A 92 11.44 -6.95 -0.11
CA THR A 92 10.57 -7.25 1.03
C THR A 92 9.62 -8.42 0.74
N ALA A 93 9.10 -8.52 -0.48
CA ALA A 93 8.31 -9.65 -0.98
C ALA A 93 9.10 -10.98 -0.86
N THR A 94 10.37 -10.96 -1.27
CA THR A 94 11.29 -12.11 -1.15
C THR A 94 11.45 -12.55 0.29
N ILE A 95 11.69 -11.62 1.22
CA ILE A 95 11.87 -11.91 2.63
C ILE A 95 10.58 -12.51 3.22
N ILE A 96 9.41 -11.94 2.89
CA ILE A 96 8.11 -12.41 3.39
C ILE A 96 7.86 -13.86 2.97
N MET A 97 8.05 -14.18 1.69
CA MET A 97 7.88 -15.53 1.16
C MET A 97 8.93 -16.49 1.76
N TYR A 98 10.20 -16.05 1.82
CA TYR A 98 11.31 -16.87 2.33
C TYR A 98 11.12 -17.25 3.79
N GLU A 99 10.89 -16.28 4.67
CA GLU A 99 10.70 -16.54 6.10
C GLU A 99 9.45 -17.41 6.34
N THR A 100 8.36 -17.19 5.58
CA THR A 100 7.14 -17.98 5.74
C THR A 100 7.36 -19.44 5.35
N LEU A 101 7.93 -19.70 4.17
CA LEU A 101 8.16 -21.08 3.73
C LEU A 101 9.19 -21.80 4.62
N LYS A 102 10.19 -21.08 5.16
CA LYS A 102 11.11 -21.60 6.18
C LYS A 102 10.41 -21.95 7.50
N ASP A 103 9.43 -21.15 7.94
CA ASP A 103 8.61 -21.49 9.14
C ASP A 103 7.85 -22.82 8.96
N PHE A 104 7.52 -23.20 7.71
CA PHE A 104 6.89 -24.48 7.36
C PHE A 104 7.90 -25.62 7.11
N GLY A 105 9.20 -25.41 7.37
CA GLY A 105 10.23 -26.44 7.29
C GLY A 105 10.75 -26.75 5.88
N LEU A 106 10.39 -25.95 4.87
CA LEU A 106 10.81 -26.18 3.49
C LEU A 106 12.30 -25.83 3.25
N ASN A 107 12.94 -26.53 2.30
CA ASN A 107 14.26 -26.15 1.84
C ASN A 107 14.19 -25.03 0.79
N VAL A 108 14.19 -23.80 1.29
CA VAL A 108 14.06 -22.60 0.48
C VAL A 108 15.40 -21.91 0.28
N SER A 109 15.66 -21.50 -0.95
CA SER A 109 16.71 -20.56 -1.36
C SER A 109 16.07 -19.34 -2.03
N TYR A 110 16.81 -18.25 -2.19
CA TYR A 110 16.35 -17.08 -2.93
C TYR A 110 17.40 -16.59 -3.93
N LYS A 111 16.93 -15.89 -4.96
CA LYS A 111 17.75 -15.16 -5.92
C LYS A 111 17.05 -13.86 -6.28
N ILE A 112 17.86 -12.84 -6.50
CA ILE A 112 17.47 -11.50 -6.91
C ILE A 112 18.45 -11.05 -8.00
N PRO A 113 18.02 -10.28 -9.00
CA PRO A 113 18.93 -9.75 -10.01
C PRO A 113 20.05 -8.90 -9.38
N SER A 114 21.29 -9.32 -9.56
CA SER A 114 22.50 -8.63 -9.07
C SER A 114 23.62 -8.66 -10.11
N ASN A 115 24.64 -7.80 -9.98
CA ASN A 115 25.88 -7.80 -10.75
C ASN A 115 25.70 -7.78 -12.29
N GLY A 116 24.81 -6.93 -12.80
CA GLY A 116 24.62 -6.79 -14.25
C GLY A 116 23.70 -7.84 -14.89
N GLU A 117 23.21 -8.81 -14.12
CA GLU A 117 22.26 -9.84 -14.58
C GLU A 117 21.03 -9.24 -15.29
N PHE A 118 20.48 -10.04 -16.21
CA PHE A 118 19.23 -9.70 -16.90
C PHE A 118 18.09 -9.50 -15.90
N TYR A 119 17.15 -8.61 -16.24
CA TYR A 119 16.01 -8.30 -15.39
C TYR A 119 14.85 -9.26 -15.69
N GLY A 120 14.26 -9.84 -14.64
CA GLY A 120 13.20 -10.84 -14.79
C GLY A 120 13.75 -12.26 -14.88
N LEU A 121 12.84 -13.22 -15.07
CA LEU A 121 13.20 -14.63 -15.22
C LEU A 121 14.09 -14.80 -16.46
N SER A 122 15.09 -15.68 -16.40
CA SER A 122 15.99 -15.93 -17.53
C SER A 122 16.32 -17.41 -17.66
N ASN A 123 16.67 -17.85 -18.88
CA ASN A 123 17.08 -19.24 -19.11
C ASN A 123 18.36 -19.60 -18.33
N GLU A 124 19.25 -18.64 -18.08
CA GLU A 124 20.43 -18.83 -17.23
C GLU A 124 20.04 -19.14 -15.78
N LEU A 125 19.10 -18.37 -15.21
CA LEU A 125 18.56 -18.63 -13.88
C LEU A 125 17.92 -20.02 -13.80
N ILE A 126 17.15 -20.40 -14.82
CA ILE A 126 16.47 -21.71 -14.88
C ILE A 126 17.51 -22.84 -14.94
N ASN A 127 18.56 -22.70 -15.75
CA ASN A 127 19.64 -23.68 -15.82
C ASN A 127 20.39 -23.80 -14.48
N MET A 128 20.68 -22.69 -13.81
CA MET A 128 21.25 -22.70 -12.45
C MET A 128 20.30 -23.38 -11.44
N ALA A 129 18.99 -23.19 -11.58
CA ALA A 129 18.00 -23.84 -10.73
C ALA A 129 17.99 -25.37 -10.93
N LEU A 130 18.14 -25.85 -12.18
CA LEU A 130 18.30 -27.27 -12.49
C LEU A 130 19.55 -27.88 -11.83
N GLU A 131 20.70 -27.20 -11.93
CA GLU A 131 21.95 -27.65 -11.30
C GLU A 131 21.81 -27.78 -9.77
N LYS A 132 21.03 -26.88 -9.16
CA LYS A 132 20.72 -26.88 -7.72
C LYS A 132 19.59 -27.82 -7.33
N LYS A 133 19.07 -28.63 -8.26
CA LYS A 133 17.95 -29.55 -8.04
C LYS A 133 16.71 -28.85 -7.47
N ILE A 134 16.44 -27.63 -7.93
CA ILE A 134 15.21 -26.90 -7.66
C ILE A 134 14.10 -27.52 -8.49
N SER A 135 12.96 -27.83 -7.87
CA SER A 135 11.76 -28.34 -8.56
C SER A 135 10.67 -27.27 -8.70
N LEU A 136 10.73 -26.21 -7.89
CA LEU A 136 9.73 -25.15 -7.84
C LEU A 136 10.40 -23.78 -7.74
N ILE A 137 10.07 -22.88 -8.67
CA ILE A 137 10.40 -21.46 -8.60
C ILE A 137 9.14 -20.67 -8.24
N ILE A 138 9.25 -19.78 -7.24
CA ILE A 138 8.20 -18.83 -6.88
C ILE A 138 8.72 -17.42 -7.18
N THR A 139 8.14 -16.78 -8.18
CA THR A 139 8.45 -15.37 -8.48
C THR A 139 7.64 -14.45 -7.57
N VAL A 140 8.29 -13.41 -7.05
CA VAL A 140 7.69 -12.41 -6.16
C VAL A 140 7.96 -11.02 -6.73
N ASP A 141 6.90 -10.23 -6.89
CA ASP A 141 6.95 -8.88 -7.46
C ASP A 141 7.52 -8.82 -8.89
N ASN A 142 7.44 -9.93 -9.60
CA ASN A 142 7.79 -10.03 -11.02
C ASN A 142 7.18 -11.31 -11.62
N GLY A 143 7.42 -11.51 -12.92
CA GLY A 143 7.15 -12.77 -13.61
C GLY A 143 5.91 -12.74 -14.50
N ILE A 144 4.99 -11.78 -14.34
CA ILE A 144 3.77 -11.71 -15.17
C ILE A 144 4.07 -11.52 -16.67
N SER A 145 5.25 -11.05 -17.03
CA SER A 145 5.68 -10.86 -18.43
C SER A 145 6.60 -11.96 -18.97
N SER A 146 6.97 -12.98 -18.19
CA SER A 146 8.03 -13.95 -18.52
C SER A 146 7.49 -15.26 -19.11
N ILE A 147 6.56 -15.20 -20.05
CA ILE A 147 5.86 -16.38 -20.60
C ILE A 147 6.82 -17.37 -21.28
N GLU A 148 7.78 -16.87 -22.05
CA GLU A 148 8.75 -17.72 -22.75
C GLU A 148 9.63 -18.48 -21.77
N GLU A 149 10.14 -17.81 -20.74
CA GLU A 149 10.98 -18.42 -19.72
C GLU A 149 10.20 -19.39 -18.83
N ILE A 150 8.91 -19.12 -18.56
CA ILE A 150 8.02 -20.07 -17.88
C ILE A 150 7.87 -21.36 -18.68
N ASN A 151 7.62 -21.26 -19.99
CA ASN A 151 7.51 -22.42 -20.86
C ASN A 151 8.83 -23.21 -20.91
N TYR A 152 9.97 -22.51 -20.93
CA TYR A 152 11.28 -23.14 -20.88
C TYR A 152 11.50 -23.89 -19.55
N ALA A 153 11.19 -23.29 -18.41
CA ALA A 153 11.29 -23.95 -17.10
C ALA A 153 10.42 -25.22 -17.02
N ASN A 154 9.17 -25.13 -17.47
CA ASN A 154 8.26 -26.26 -17.51
C ASN A 154 8.81 -27.40 -18.39
N SER A 155 9.41 -27.09 -19.54
CA SER A 155 10.08 -28.08 -20.41
C SER A 155 11.25 -28.80 -19.76
N LYS A 156 11.82 -28.23 -18.69
CA LYS A 156 12.91 -28.79 -17.90
C LYS A 156 12.43 -29.44 -16.59
N GLY A 157 11.12 -29.50 -16.36
CA GLY A 157 10.54 -30.08 -15.16
C GLY A 157 10.62 -29.18 -13.92
N ILE A 158 10.84 -27.87 -14.10
CA ILE A 158 10.75 -26.88 -13.03
C ILE A 158 9.39 -26.19 -13.13
N GLU A 159 8.57 -26.35 -12.09
CA GLU A 159 7.29 -25.63 -12.00
C GLU A 159 7.52 -24.17 -11.59
N ILE A 160 6.71 -23.26 -12.14
CA ILE A 160 6.73 -21.84 -11.76
C ILE A 160 5.39 -21.41 -11.16
N ILE A 161 5.47 -20.74 -10.01
CA ILE A 161 4.38 -19.96 -9.40
C ILE A 161 4.71 -18.48 -9.54
N ILE A 162 3.71 -17.67 -9.89
CA ILE A 162 3.83 -16.22 -10.02
C ILE A 162 3.03 -15.53 -8.92
N THR A 163 3.70 -14.68 -8.15
CA THR A 163 3.06 -13.74 -7.23
C THR A 163 3.48 -12.33 -7.61
N ASP A 164 2.57 -11.59 -8.21
CA ASP A 164 2.87 -10.31 -8.86
C ASP A 164 1.65 -9.38 -8.73
N HIS A 165 1.87 -8.09 -8.94
CA HIS A 165 0.84 -7.06 -8.94
C HIS A 165 0.83 -6.21 -10.23
N HIS A 166 1.82 -6.40 -11.11
CA HIS A 166 1.84 -5.72 -12.41
C HIS A 166 0.65 -6.12 -13.29
N LEU A 167 0.23 -5.21 -14.18
CA LEU A 167 -0.86 -5.50 -15.11
C LEU A 167 -0.45 -6.61 -16.10
N PRO A 168 -1.22 -7.71 -16.20
CA PRO A 168 -0.99 -8.71 -17.24
C PRO A 168 -1.24 -8.11 -18.63
N SER A 169 -0.57 -8.63 -19.65
CA SER A 169 -0.89 -8.31 -21.05
C SER A 169 -2.30 -8.81 -21.43
N GLU A 170 -2.90 -8.24 -22.48
CA GLU A 170 -4.23 -8.65 -22.93
C GLU A 170 -4.30 -10.13 -23.32
N ASP A 171 -3.23 -10.64 -23.93
CA ASP A 171 -3.08 -12.04 -24.36
C ASP A 171 -2.41 -12.94 -23.30
N PHE A 172 -2.33 -12.50 -22.04
CA PHE A 172 -1.66 -13.26 -20.99
C PHE A 172 -2.33 -14.62 -20.74
N GLN A 173 -1.61 -15.70 -21.06
CA GLN A 173 -2.01 -17.08 -20.81
C GLN A 173 -0.82 -17.92 -20.36
N THR A 174 -1.00 -18.69 -19.29
CA THR A 174 0.00 -19.63 -18.78
C THR A 174 -0.67 -20.75 -18.02
N GLU A 175 -0.03 -21.92 -18.00
CA GLU A 175 -0.43 -23.07 -17.17
C GLU A 175 0.04 -22.92 -15.72
N SER A 176 0.96 -21.98 -15.45
CA SER A 176 1.47 -21.68 -14.11
C SER A 176 0.37 -21.20 -13.16
N ILE A 177 0.59 -21.42 -11.86
CA ILE A 177 -0.25 -20.84 -10.81
C ILE A 177 0.12 -19.35 -10.71
N VAL A 178 -0.84 -18.48 -11.00
CA VAL A 178 -0.66 -17.02 -10.94
C VAL A 178 -1.56 -16.43 -9.87
N ILE A 179 -0.98 -15.66 -8.96
CA ILE A 179 -1.66 -14.88 -7.93
C ILE A 179 -1.35 -13.41 -8.22
N ASN A 180 -2.35 -12.71 -8.77
CA ASN A 180 -2.25 -11.30 -9.09
C ASN A 180 -3.65 -10.68 -9.08
N PRO A 181 -3.89 -9.56 -8.37
CA PRO A 181 -5.21 -8.97 -8.21
C PRO A 181 -5.79 -8.35 -9.51
N HIS A 182 -4.96 -8.22 -10.56
CA HIS A 182 -5.37 -7.73 -11.87
C HIS A 182 -5.76 -8.85 -12.84
N LEU A 183 -5.72 -10.12 -12.43
CA LEU A 183 -6.20 -11.22 -13.26
C LEU A 183 -7.69 -11.06 -13.62
N LYS A 184 -8.05 -11.50 -14.83
CA LYS A 184 -9.44 -11.60 -15.25
C LYS A 184 -10.22 -12.50 -14.29
N ASP A 185 -11.41 -12.06 -13.89
CA ASP A 185 -12.31 -12.75 -12.95
C ASP A 185 -11.76 -12.94 -11.52
N ASP A 186 -10.68 -12.24 -11.14
CA ASP A 186 -10.23 -12.18 -9.75
C ASP A 186 -11.29 -11.50 -8.87
N LYS A 187 -11.56 -12.07 -7.69
CA LYS A 187 -12.62 -11.62 -6.77
C LYS A 187 -12.07 -10.76 -5.64
N TYR A 188 -10.77 -10.49 -5.63
CA TYR A 188 -10.15 -9.70 -4.59
C TYR A 188 -10.65 -8.25 -4.64
N PRO A 189 -11.13 -7.67 -3.52
CA PRO A 189 -11.88 -6.42 -3.57
C PRO A 189 -11.06 -5.17 -3.91
N PHE A 190 -9.74 -5.21 -3.77
CA PHE A 190 -8.88 -4.05 -3.92
C PHE A 190 -7.60 -4.39 -4.69
N LYS A 191 -7.43 -3.78 -5.87
CA LYS A 191 -6.39 -4.20 -6.81
C LYS A 191 -5.04 -3.51 -6.62
N GLU A 192 -5.04 -2.30 -6.06
CA GLU A 192 -3.85 -1.44 -5.93
C GLU A 192 -2.97 -1.84 -4.73
N ILE A 193 -2.59 -3.12 -4.64
CA ILE A 193 -1.67 -3.64 -3.62
C ILE A 193 -0.29 -3.90 -4.23
N ALA A 194 0.77 -3.65 -3.46
CA ALA A 194 2.17 -3.91 -3.85
C ALA A 194 2.49 -5.41 -3.96
N GLY A 195 3.59 -5.78 -4.64
CA GLY A 195 4.07 -7.16 -4.76
C GLY A 195 4.38 -7.80 -3.40
N CYS A 196 4.93 -7.05 -2.45
CA CYS A 196 5.12 -7.51 -1.06
C CYS A 196 3.80 -7.80 -0.35
N CYS A 197 2.73 -7.07 -0.68
CA CYS A 197 1.40 -7.30 -0.13
C CYS A 197 0.77 -8.55 -0.75
N VAL A 198 0.90 -8.77 -2.07
CA VAL A 198 0.48 -10.03 -2.72
C VAL A 198 1.19 -11.22 -2.08
N SER A 199 2.50 -11.14 -1.87
CA SER A 199 3.29 -12.16 -1.16
C SER A 199 2.78 -12.37 0.26
N PHE A 200 2.55 -11.30 1.02
CA PHE A 200 2.00 -11.39 2.38
C PHE A 200 0.62 -12.04 2.41
N LYS A 201 -0.30 -11.66 1.53
CA LYS A 201 -1.65 -12.24 1.45
C LYS A 201 -1.59 -13.73 1.13
N THR A 202 -0.71 -14.10 0.22
CA THR A 202 -0.44 -15.49 -0.14
C THR A 202 0.08 -16.29 1.06
N CYS A 203 1.08 -15.75 1.78
CA CYS A 203 1.63 -16.35 2.99
C CYS A 203 0.61 -16.41 4.15
N LEU A 204 -0.28 -15.43 4.26
CA LEU A 204 -1.35 -15.40 5.25
C LEU A 204 -2.39 -16.48 4.95
N ALA A 205 -2.81 -16.63 3.69
CA ALA A 205 -3.70 -17.71 3.27
C ALA A 205 -3.08 -19.10 3.52
N LEU A 206 -1.80 -19.28 3.19
CA LEU A 206 -1.06 -20.50 3.52
C LEU A 206 -1.08 -20.75 5.03
N SER A 207 -0.75 -19.75 5.85
CA SER A 207 -0.76 -19.90 7.32
C SER A 207 -2.15 -20.25 7.85
N MET A 208 -3.21 -19.62 7.34
CA MET A 208 -4.58 -19.95 7.70
C MET A 208 -5.03 -21.32 7.17
N SER A 209 -4.39 -21.88 6.15
CA SER A 209 -4.73 -23.20 5.63
C SER A 209 -4.40 -24.36 6.58
N PHE A 210 -3.54 -24.11 7.58
CA PHE A 210 -3.20 -25.08 8.63
C PHE A 210 -4.16 -25.06 9.83
N THR A 211 -5.27 -24.33 9.73
CA THR A 211 -6.31 -24.35 10.75
C THR A 211 -7.22 -25.56 10.58
N ASP A 212 -7.80 -26.05 11.68
CA ASP A 212 -8.59 -27.29 11.71
C ASP A 212 -9.83 -27.31 10.80
N LEU A 213 -10.30 -26.13 10.37
CA LEU A 213 -11.52 -25.99 9.56
C LEU A 213 -11.25 -25.71 8.08
N TYR A 214 -10.00 -25.49 7.68
CA TYR A 214 -9.67 -25.30 6.28
C TYR A 214 -9.87 -26.61 5.50
N SER A 215 -10.11 -26.53 4.18
CA SER A 215 -10.43 -27.66 3.27
C SER A 215 -11.72 -28.44 3.56
N LYS A 216 -12.41 -28.15 4.67
CA LYS A 216 -13.72 -28.74 5.00
C LYS A 216 -14.85 -27.97 4.31
N ASN A 217 -15.91 -28.68 3.92
CA ASN A 217 -17.17 -28.05 3.55
C ASN A 217 -17.93 -27.73 4.83
N LEU A 218 -18.09 -26.44 5.11
CA LEU A 218 -18.67 -25.94 6.35
C LEU A 218 -20.05 -25.36 6.09
N VAL A 219 -20.94 -25.49 7.06
CA VAL A 219 -22.15 -24.70 7.17
C VAL A 219 -22.10 -23.94 8.48
N PHE A 220 -21.95 -22.61 8.40
CA PHE A 220 -22.11 -21.76 9.58
C PHE A 220 -23.59 -21.48 9.80
N LEU A 221 -24.13 -22.05 10.87
CA LEU A 221 -25.56 -22.03 11.17
C LEU A 221 -25.86 -21.05 12.31
N PHE A 222 -26.90 -20.24 12.10
CA PHE A 222 -27.37 -19.24 13.03
C PHE A 222 -28.89 -19.16 13.04
N LEU A 223 -29.50 -19.19 14.22
CA LEU A 223 -30.90 -18.92 14.43
C LEU A 223 -31.10 -17.58 15.14
N GLU A 224 -31.98 -16.76 14.58
CA GLU A 224 -32.44 -15.51 15.18
C GLU A 224 -33.89 -15.63 15.62
N LYS A 225 -34.17 -15.27 16.87
CA LYS A 225 -35.53 -15.02 17.35
C LYS A 225 -35.90 -13.56 17.08
N THR A 226 -36.96 -13.35 16.31
CA THR A 226 -37.65 -12.06 16.15
C THR A 226 -38.91 -12.03 17.00
N ASP A 227 -39.62 -10.90 17.01
CA ASP A 227 -40.86 -10.76 17.79
C ASP A 227 -41.97 -11.71 17.32
N SER A 228 -41.95 -12.14 16.04
CA SER A 228 -43.02 -12.96 15.45
C SER A 228 -42.59 -14.33 14.92
N GLU A 229 -41.28 -14.59 14.77
CA GLU A 229 -40.76 -15.80 14.13
C GLU A 229 -39.33 -16.14 14.58
N ILE A 230 -38.95 -17.41 14.39
CA ILE A 230 -37.56 -17.86 14.49
C ILE A 230 -37.06 -18.12 13.08
N ILE A 231 -36.02 -17.40 12.67
CA ILE A 231 -35.42 -17.51 11.34
C ILE A 231 -34.13 -18.30 11.46
N LEU A 232 -33.95 -19.31 10.61
CA LEU A 232 -32.70 -20.04 10.46
C LEU A 232 -31.94 -19.49 9.26
N HIS A 233 -30.68 -19.18 9.49
CA HIS A 233 -29.69 -18.78 8.51
C HIS A 233 -28.57 -19.83 8.46
N ALA A 234 -28.23 -20.29 7.26
CA ALA A 234 -27.13 -21.22 7.07
C ALA A 234 -26.26 -20.74 5.90
N VAL A 235 -24.98 -20.55 6.17
CA VAL A 235 -24.00 -20.05 5.21
C VAL A 235 -23.03 -21.18 4.88
N GLU A 236 -23.01 -21.61 3.62
CA GLU A 236 -22.04 -22.60 3.15
C GLU A 236 -20.71 -21.92 2.84
N ILE A 237 -19.65 -22.47 3.41
CA ILE A 237 -18.29 -21.96 3.32
C ILE A 237 -17.37 -23.09 2.92
N ASN A 238 -16.57 -22.86 1.89
CA ASN A 238 -15.52 -23.78 1.46
C ASN A 238 -14.24 -22.97 1.21
N ASN A 239 -13.11 -23.48 1.72
CA ASN A 239 -11.81 -22.79 1.71
C ASN A 239 -11.93 -21.33 2.18
N TYR A 240 -12.72 -21.12 3.25
CA TYR A 240 -13.01 -19.79 3.82
C TYR A 240 -13.60 -18.76 2.86
N THR A 241 -14.24 -19.22 1.79
CA THR A 241 -15.03 -18.38 0.87
C THR A 241 -16.51 -18.73 0.95
N LEU A 242 -17.37 -17.71 0.89
CA LEU A 242 -18.82 -17.86 0.82
C LEU A 242 -19.23 -18.57 -0.48
N LYS A 243 -20.05 -19.62 -0.39
CA LYS A 243 -20.56 -20.37 -1.54
C LYS A 243 -22.07 -20.24 -1.72
N GLN A 244 -22.84 -20.57 -0.68
CA GLN A 244 -24.30 -20.59 -0.73
C GLN A 244 -24.90 -20.06 0.57
N TYR A 245 -26.17 -19.68 0.51
CA TYR A 245 -26.92 -19.19 1.65
C TYR A 245 -28.33 -19.77 1.64
N LEU A 246 -28.77 -20.29 2.79
CA LEU A 246 -30.10 -20.79 3.03
C LEU A 246 -30.77 -19.96 4.14
N ARG A 247 -32.03 -19.56 3.90
CA ARG A 247 -32.90 -18.90 4.87
C ARG A 247 -34.20 -19.67 5.02
N LEU A 248 -34.57 -20.02 6.25
CA LEU A 248 -35.82 -20.72 6.57
C LEU A 248 -36.59 -19.96 7.67
N ASN A 249 -37.91 -19.85 7.51
CA ASN A 249 -38.81 -19.23 8.49
C ASN A 249 -39.67 -20.32 9.16
N ASN A 250 -39.79 -20.30 10.49
CA ASN A 250 -40.63 -21.24 11.24
C ASN A 250 -42.15 -21.12 11.00
N LYS A 251 -42.61 -20.09 10.29
CA LYS A 251 -44.00 -19.99 9.78
C LYS A 251 -44.29 -20.96 8.64
N ASN A 252 -43.27 -21.38 7.89
CA ASN A 252 -43.41 -22.38 6.85
C ASN A 252 -43.54 -23.79 7.47
N ASP A 253 -44.00 -24.75 6.66
CA ASP A 253 -44.10 -26.14 7.08
C ASP A 253 -42.77 -26.69 7.62
N SER A 254 -42.81 -27.22 8.85
CA SER A 254 -41.63 -27.71 9.58
C SER A 254 -40.95 -28.88 8.84
N LEU A 255 -41.71 -29.75 8.18
CA LEU A 255 -41.17 -30.88 7.43
C LEU A 255 -40.48 -30.41 6.14
N ILE A 256 -41.09 -29.46 5.42
CA ILE A 256 -40.47 -28.85 4.22
C ILE A 256 -39.16 -28.16 4.59
N ASN A 257 -39.15 -27.36 5.66
CA ASN A 257 -37.94 -26.69 6.13
C ASN A 257 -36.86 -27.70 6.55
N LEU A 258 -37.25 -28.80 7.21
CA LEU A 258 -36.29 -29.80 7.65
C LEU A 258 -35.65 -30.49 6.46
N ASN A 259 -36.43 -30.91 5.47
CA ASN A 259 -35.92 -31.51 4.23
C ASN A 259 -34.96 -30.56 3.48
N LYS A 260 -35.27 -29.26 3.45
CA LYS A 260 -34.37 -28.24 2.86
C LYS A 260 -33.07 -28.13 3.64
N LEU A 261 -33.12 -28.10 4.97
CA LEU A 261 -31.94 -28.02 5.82
C LEU A 261 -31.08 -29.27 5.69
N GLU A 262 -31.66 -30.46 5.78
CA GLU A 262 -30.97 -31.75 5.65
C GLU A 262 -30.22 -31.83 4.31
N LYS A 263 -30.89 -31.49 3.20
CA LYS A 263 -30.25 -31.41 1.88
C LYS A 263 -29.10 -30.40 1.84
N PHE A 264 -29.25 -29.27 2.53
CA PHE A 264 -28.23 -28.21 2.54
C PHE A 264 -26.99 -28.59 3.36
N VAL A 265 -27.15 -29.30 4.48
CA VAL A 265 -26.06 -29.69 5.39
C VAL A 265 -25.46 -31.07 5.08
N GLN A 266 -26.05 -31.81 4.13
CA GLN A 266 -25.59 -33.15 3.75
C GLN A 266 -24.10 -33.17 3.41
N ASN A 267 -23.34 -34.06 4.08
CA ASN A 267 -21.89 -34.21 3.93
C ASN A 267 -21.07 -32.94 4.24
N LYS A 268 -21.58 -32.08 5.12
CA LYS A 268 -20.91 -30.84 5.56
C LYS A 268 -20.75 -30.81 7.08
N TYR A 269 -19.73 -30.12 7.56
CA TYR A 269 -19.54 -29.86 8.98
C TYR A 269 -20.38 -28.66 9.40
N ILE A 270 -21.26 -28.84 10.39
CA ILE A 270 -22.06 -27.74 10.92
C ILE A 270 -21.26 -27.02 12.00
N VAL A 271 -21.01 -25.74 11.77
CA VAL A 271 -20.31 -24.84 12.70
C VAL A 271 -21.33 -23.90 13.32
N ILE A 272 -21.25 -23.70 14.63
CA ILE A 272 -22.14 -22.81 15.38
C ILE A 272 -21.36 -21.97 16.39
N PHE A 273 -21.96 -20.87 16.82
CA PHE A 273 -21.47 -20.05 17.91
C PHE A 273 -22.44 -20.13 19.08
N ASN A 274 -21.98 -20.58 20.25
CA ASN A 274 -22.80 -20.78 21.46
C ASN A 274 -23.84 -21.91 21.28
N LYS A 275 -23.36 -23.16 21.37
CA LYS A 275 -24.12 -24.38 21.05
C LYS A 275 -25.41 -24.54 21.82
N GLU A 276 -25.39 -24.26 23.12
CA GLU A 276 -26.56 -24.45 23.98
C GLU A 276 -27.72 -23.54 23.55
N ASP A 277 -27.45 -22.26 23.33
CA ASP A 277 -28.45 -21.27 22.88
C ASP A 277 -29.01 -21.63 21.50
N GLN A 278 -28.12 -21.91 20.55
CA GLN A 278 -28.51 -22.24 19.18
C GLN A 278 -29.29 -23.56 19.10
N GLY A 279 -28.94 -24.56 19.91
CA GLY A 279 -29.70 -25.82 20.01
C GLY A 279 -31.12 -25.61 20.54
N GLN A 280 -31.31 -24.76 21.55
CA GLN A 280 -32.64 -24.42 22.05
C GLN A 280 -33.50 -23.71 20.99
N LEU A 281 -32.91 -22.79 20.24
CA LEU A 281 -33.60 -22.09 19.14
C LEU A 281 -33.93 -23.04 17.99
N LEU A 282 -33.05 -23.98 17.65
CA LEU A 282 -33.26 -24.97 16.61
C LEU A 282 -34.46 -25.88 16.93
N ASN A 283 -34.54 -26.37 18.17
CA ASN A 283 -35.66 -27.19 18.62
C ASN A 283 -36.99 -26.41 18.56
N LYS A 284 -36.96 -25.13 18.95
CA LYS A 284 -38.13 -24.24 18.86
C LYS A 284 -38.54 -23.94 17.41
N HIS A 285 -37.57 -23.77 16.50
CA HIS A 285 -37.84 -23.53 15.08
C HIS A 285 -38.61 -24.70 14.44
N PHE A 286 -38.18 -25.94 14.72
CA PHE A 286 -38.80 -27.14 14.14
C PHE A 286 -39.94 -27.74 14.96
N LYS A 287 -40.20 -27.21 16.17
CA LYS A 287 -41.17 -27.73 17.15
C LYS A 287 -40.94 -29.20 17.53
N ARG A 288 -39.68 -29.65 17.48
CA ARG A 288 -39.24 -31.02 17.81
C ARG A 288 -37.77 -31.01 18.25
N SER A 289 -37.32 -32.07 18.89
CA SER A 289 -35.89 -32.24 19.21
C SER A 289 -35.11 -32.55 17.93
N ILE A 290 -34.11 -31.72 17.62
CA ILE A 290 -33.19 -31.90 16.51
C ILE A 290 -31.80 -32.11 17.09
N ASN A 291 -31.22 -33.29 16.87
CA ASN A 291 -29.84 -33.59 17.26
C ASN A 291 -28.93 -33.54 16.04
N MET A 292 -28.04 -32.55 16.00
CA MET A 292 -27.05 -32.38 14.94
C MET A 292 -25.65 -32.45 15.54
N ASN A 293 -24.73 -33.12 14.84
CA ASN A 293 -23.32 -33.06 15.20
C ASN A 293 -22.75 -31.70 14.78
N THR A 294 -22.29 -30.90 15.74
CA THR A 294 -21.88 -29.51 15.52
C THR A 294 -20.54 -29.20 16.16
N ILE A 295 -19.75 -28.36 15.51
CA ILE A 295 -18.51 -27.77 16.03
C ILE A 295 -18.85 -26.39 16.62
N ASP A 296 -18.63 -26.21 17.93
CA ASP A 296 -18.81 -24.92 18.58
C ASP A 296 -17.50 -24.12 18.58
N ILE A 297 -17.43 -23.06 17.79
CA ILE A 297 -16.24 -22.20 17.71
C ILE A 297 -16.18 -21.16 18.84
N SER A 298 -17.24 -21.02 19.65
CA SER A 298 -17.30 -19.99 20.69
C SER A 298 -16.36 -20.27 21.86
N GLU A 299 -16.07 -21.53 22.19
CA GLU A 299 -15.24 -21.87 23.36
C GLU A 299 -13.85 -21.25 23.29
N ASN A 300 -13.15 -21.43 22.16
CA ASN A 300 -11.81 -20.88 21.96
C ASN A 300 -11.83 -19.35 21.87
N PHE A 301 -12.88 -18.78 21.28
CA PHE A 301 -13.05 -17.34 21.22
C PHE A 301 -13.28 -16.73 22.61
N ILE A 302 -14.16 -17.32 23.42
CA ILE A 302 -14.49 -16.86 24.78
C ILE A 302 -13.29 -17.02 25.73
N LYS A 303 -12.46 -18.05 25.56
CA LYS A 303 -11.20 -18.18 26.31
C LYS A 303 -10.31 -16.94 26.12
N LYS A 304 -10.23 -16.42 24.90
CA LYS A 304 -9.44 -15.23 24.56
C LYS A 304 -10.17 -13.92 24.88
N TYR A 305 -11.50 -13.91 24.77
CA TYR A 305 -12.34 -12.74 24.98
C TYR A 305 -13.50 -13.05 25.95
N PRO A 306 -13.24 -13.11 27.28
CA PRO A 306 -14.22 -13.53 28.28
C PRO A 306 -15.51 -12.70 28.31
N ASN A 307 -15.43 -11.42 27.92
CA ASN A 307 -16.58 -10.50 27.86
C ASN A 307 -17.65 -10.91 26.84
N PHE A 308 -17.33 -11.84 25.93
CA PHE A 308 -18.29 -12.40 24.97
C PHE A 308 -18.98 -13.68 25.47
N ARG A 309 -18.72 -14.10 26.71
CA ARG A 309 -19.45 -15.21 27.32
C ARG A 309 -20.95 -14.91 27.34
N LYS A 310 -21.77 -15.90 26.94
CA LYS A 310 -23.24 -15.80 26.80
C LYS A 310 -23.74 -14.74 25.80
N LYS A 311 -22.86 -14.09 25.03
CA LYS A 311 -23.29 -13.23 23.93
C LYS A 311 -23.86 -14.08 22.80
N THR A 312 -24.92 -13.58 22.18
CA THR A 312 -25.51 -14.15 20.97
C THR A 312 -24.75 -13.67 19.75
N LEU A 313 -24.93 -14.33 18.60
CA LEU A 313 -24.37 -13.80 17.34
C LEU A 313 -24.98 -12.45 16.96
N LYS A 314 -26.22 -12.16 17.38
CA LYS A 314 -26.83 -10.82 17.23
C LYS A 314 -26.05 -9.76 18.01
N ASP A 315 -25.62 -10.07 19.22
CA ASP A 315 -24.73 -9.20 19.99
C ASP A 315 -23.38 -9.01 19.30
N LEU A 316 -22.82 -10.08 18.70
CA LEU A 316 -21.59 -9.98 17.90
C LEU A 316 -21.77 -9.08 16.68
N ILE A 317 -22.88 -9.20 15.95
CA ILE A 317 -23.23 -8.31 14.83
C ILE A 317 -23.27 -6.86 15.32
N GLN A 318 -23.93 -6.58 16.45
CA GLN A 318 -24.02 -5.22 16.99
C GLN A 318 -22.67 -4.68 17.46
N ALA A 319 -21.80 -5.52 18.02
CA ALA A 319 -20.46 -5.14 18.47
C ALA A 319 -19.44 -4.99 17.32
N THR A 320 -19.72 -5.55 16.14
CA THR A 320 -18.78 -5.56 15.02
C THR A 320 -18.77 -4.21 14.31
N LYS A 321 -17.69 -3.44 14.54
CA LYS A 321 -17.50 -2.10 13.97
C LYS A 321 -17.71 -2.05 12.46
N TYR A 322 -17.28 -3.06 11.71
CA TYR A 322 -17.42 -3.12 10.24
C TYR A 322 -18.85 -2.83 9.75
N PHE A 323 -19.88 -3.33 10.45
CA PHE A 323 -21.29 -3.13 10.06
C PHE A 323 -21.83 -1.73 10.37
N LYS A 324 -21.07 -0.89 11.10
CA LYS A 324 -21.32 0.55 11.22
C LYS A 324 -21.03 1.28 9.90
N TYR A 325 -20.08 0.75 9.12
CA TYR A 325 -19.56 1.36 7.89
C TYR A 325 -20.18 0.76 6.63
N LYS A 326 -20.34 -0.57 6.60
CA LYS A 326 -20.86 -1.28 5.43
C LYS A 326 -22.30 -1.76 5.65
N LYS A 327 -23.21 -1.27 4.80
CA LYS A 327 -24.59 -1.77 4.70
C LYS A 327 -24.61 -3.00 3.80
N ILE A 328 -24.70 -4.19 4.39
CA ILE A 328 -24.64 -5.47 3.69
C ILE A 328 -25.75 -6.42 4.15
N GLU A 329 -26.05 -7.42 3.32
CA GLU A 329 -27.07 -8.43 3.61
C GLU A 329 -26.65 -9.33 4.78
N ILE A 330 -27.64 -9.98 5.41
CA ILE A 330 -27.40 -10.87 6.55
C ILE A 330 -26.41 -12.01 6.21
N LYS A 331 -26.44 -12.54 4.98
CA LYS A 331 -25.52 -13.59 4.54
C LYS A 331 -24.05 -13.14 4.62
N ASP A 332 -23.77 -11.90 4.22
CA ASP A 332 -22.44 -11.33 4.18
C ASP A 332 -21.98 -10.94 5.60
N LYS A 333 -22.90 -10.49 6.45
CA LYS A 333 -22.61 -10.27 7.89
C LYS A 333 -22.19 -11.57 8.59
N LEU A 334 -22.94 -12.65 8.36
CA LEU A 334 -22.65 -13.96 8.94
C LEU A 334 -21.32 -14.51 8.44
N TYR A 335 -21.07 -14.40 7.13
CA TYR A 335 -19.79 -14.77 6.54
C TYR A 335 -18.62 -13.95 7.13
N TYR A 336 -18.78 -12.62 7.22
CA TYR A 336 -17.77 -11.73 7.79
C TYR A 336 -17.46 -12.07 9.24
N ILE A 337 -18.48 -12.32 10.08
CA ILE A 337 -18.26 -12.73 11.47
C ILE A 337 -17.56 -14.08 11.53
N PHE A 338 -18.03 -15.07 10.77
CA PHE A 338 -17.40 -16.38 10.73
C PHE A 338 -15.90 -16.26 10.43
N TYR A 339 -15.56 -15.57 9.34
CA TYR A 339 -14.17 -15.42 8.92
C TYR A 339 -13.32 -14.74 9.99
N ASN A 340 -13.84 -13.67 10.62
CA ASN A 340 -13.13 -12.96 11.69
C ASN A 340 -13.00 -13.76 12.98
N LEU A 341 -13.98 -14.60 13.34
CA LEU A 341 -13.85 -15.52 14.46
C LEU A 341 -12.74 -16.54 14.20
N ILE A 342 -12.71 -17.13 13.00
CA ILE A 342 -11.63 -18.05 12.60
C ILE A 342 -10.28 -17.35 12.64
N PHE A 343 -10.18 -16.14 12.09
CA PHE A 343 -8.95 -15.35 12.14
C PHE A 343 -8.49 -15.08 13.58
N GLU A 344 -9.40 -14.67 14.47
CA GLU A 344 -9.07 -14.31 15.84
C GLU A 344 -8.71 -15.50 16.74
N ILE A 345 -9.42 -16.63 16.59
CA ILE A 345 -9.12 -17.86 17.32
C ILE A 345 -7.73 -18.39 16.92
N ASN A 346 -7.36 -18.24 15.64
CA ASN A 346 -6.10 -18.73 15.11
C ASN A 346 -5.00 -17.66 15.06
N LYS A 347 -5.16 -16.53 15.76
CA LYS A 347 -4.22 -15.40 15.70
C LYS A 347 -2.78 -15.78 16.09
N ASN A 348 -2.61 -16.75 17.00
CA ASN A 348 -1.30 -17.25 17.40
C ASN A 348 -0.59 -17.99 16.26
N LEU A 349 -1.31 -18.78 15.47
CA LEU A 349 -0.77 -19.49 14.29
C LEU A 349 -0.24 -18.50 13.25
N ILE A 350 -0.97 -17.40 13.03
CA ILE A 350 -0.61 -16.38 12.04
C ILE A 350 0.26 -15.25 12.60
N GLN A 351 0.63 -15.28 13.88
CA GLN A 351 1.31 -14.15 14.54
C GLN A 351 2.64 -13.80 13.87
N LYS A 352 3.45 -14.81 13.53
CA LYS A 352 4.71 -14.60 12.80
C LYS A 352 4.48 -13.96 11.43
N CYS A 353 3.43 -14.37 10.73
CA CYS A 353 3.04 -13.79 9.45
C CYS A 353 2.64 -12.32 9.63
N LEU A 354 1.81 -11.99 10.63
CA LEU A 354 1.38 -10.61 10.92
C LEU A 354 2.55 -9.68 11.27
N LYS A 355 3.58 -10.15 11.98
CA LYS A 355 4.80 -9.36 12.25
C LYS A 355 5.54 -8.94 10.97
N ARG A 356 5.31 -9.63 9.84
CA ARG A 356 5.90 -9.27 8.54
C ARG A 356 5.20 -8.08 7.88
N LEU A 357 4.10 -7.57 8.44
CA LEU A 357 3.51 -6.29 8.02
C LEU A 357 4.51 -5.12 8.09
N SER A 358 5.56 -5.22 8.92
CA SER A 358 6.68 -4.28 8.89
C SER A 358 7.35 -4.20 7.51
N PHE A 359 7.55 -5.34 6.85
CA PHE A 359 8.12 -5.41 5.51
C PHE A 359 7.12 -4.98 4.45
N VAL A 360 5.85 -5.38 4.60
CA VAL A 360 4.77 -4.95 3.68
C VAL A 360 4.65 -3.42 3.69
N ALA A 361 4.75 -2.78 4.86
CA ALA A 361 4.72 -1.33 4.93
C ALA A 361 5.92 -0.67 4.22
N ILE A 362 7.13 -1.23 4.37
CA ILE A 362 8.32 -0.72 3.67
C ILE A 362 8.16 -0.85 2.15
N GLY A 363 7.78 -2.03 1.65
CA GLY A 363 7.60 -2.27 0.21
C GLY A 363 6.49 -1.42 -0.39
N THR A 364 5.30 -1.42 0.21
CA THR A 364 4.13 -0.64 -0.24
C THR A 364 4.43 0.86 -0.33
N ILE A 365 5.16 1.43 0.63
CA ILE A 365 5.57 2.84 0.61
C ILE A 365 6.67 3.07 -0.43
N ALA A 366 7.63 2.15 -0.56
CA ALA A 366 8.73 2.28 -1.51
C ALA A 366 8.26 2.20 -2.97
N ASP A 367 7.23 1.41 -3.23
CA ASP A 367 6.58 1.29 -4.53
C ASP A 367 5.51 2.38 -4.78
N ASN A 368 5.34 3.29 -3.82
CA ASN A 368 4.43 4.43 -3.94
C ASN A 368 2.98 4.02 -4.26
N MET A 369 2.49 2.95 -3.61
CA MET A 369 1.12 2.49 -3.75
C MET A 369 0.10 3.49 -3.18
N PRO A 370 -1.13 3.55 -3.74
CA PRO A 370 -2.21 4.37 -3.19
C PRO A 370 -2.49 4.07 -1.71
N ILE A 371 -2.49 5.10 -0.86
CA ILE A 371 -2.77 4.99 0.58
C ILE A 371 -4.29 5.15 0.82
N ILE A 372 -5.03 4.26 0.19
CA ILE A 372 -6.49 4.11 0.28
C ILE A 372 -6.83 2.66 0.62
N ASN A 373 -8.08 2.40 1.00
CA ASN A 373 -8.56 1.04 1.27
C ASN A 373 -7.66 0.29 2.28
N GLU A 374 -7.47 -1.03 2.12
CA GLU A 374 -6.71 -1.85 3.06
C GLU A 374 -5.22 -1.49 3.15
N ASN A 375 -4.62 -0.86 2.14
CA ASN A 375 -3.24 -0.36 2.24
C ASN A 375 -3.11 0.57 3.45
N ARG A 376 -4.14 1.36 3.78
CA ARG A 376 -4.13 2.21 4.98
C ARG A 376 -3.98 1.41 6.26
N ILE A 377 -4.74 0.31 6.39
CA ILE A 377 -4.70 -0.57 7.57
C ILE A 377 -3.35 -1.28 7.63
N ILE A 378 -2.87 -1.80 6.50
CA ILE A 378 -1.55 -2.44 6.36
C ILE A 378 -0.45 -1.49 6.83
N LEU A 379 -0.44 -0.25 6.34
CA LEU A 379 0.54 0.75 6.72
C LEU A 379 0.41 1.14 8.19
N LYS A 380 -0.79 1.40 8.71
CA LYS A 380 -0.99 1.71 10.15
C LYS A 380 -0.42 0.62 11.04
N VAL A 381 -0.71 -0.65 10.74
CA VAL A 381 -0.24 -1.78 11.55
C VAL A 381 1.26 -2.01 11.33
N GLY A 382 1.72 -2.04 10.09
CA GLY A 382 3.13 -2.28 9.77
C GLY A 382 4.08 -1.21 10.30
N LEU A 383 3.67 0.07 10.28
CA LEU A 383 4.42 1.17 10.91
C LEU A 383 4.47 1.03 12.43
N LYS A 384 3.40 0.55 13.08
CA LYS A 384 3.40 0.19 14.50
C LYS A 384 4.33 -0.99 14.79
N GLU A 385 4.35 -2.03 13.95
CA GLU A 385 5.31 -3.14 14.09
C GLU A 385 6.77 -2.66 13.99
N ILE A 386 7.07 -1.72 13.08
CA ILE A 386 8.39 -1.06 13.03
C ILE A 386 8.65 -0.24 14.30
N ALA A 387 7.61 0.42 14.84
CA ALA A 387 7.68 1.18 16.10
C ALA A 387 8.10 0.34 17.31
N LEU A 388 7.78 -0.96 17.31
CA LEU A 388 8.15 -1.90 18.40
C LEU A 388 9.66 -2.21 18.47
N ARG A 389 10.43 -1.90 17.42
CA ARG A 389 11.91 -2.10 17.37
C ARG A 389 12.36 -3.55 17.56
N GLU A 390 11.52 -4.53 17.23
CA GLU A 390 11.88 -5.95 17.39
C GLU A 390 12.93 -6.42 16.37
N ARG A 391 12.98 -5.82 15.16
CA ARG A 391 13.89 -6.22 14.09
C ARG A 391 15.15 -5.35 14.08
N MET A 392 16.25 -5.91 14.58
CA MET A 392 17.55 -5.23 14.69
C MET A 392 18.05 -4.59 13.37
N PRO A 393 17.97 -5.25 12.19
CA PRO A 393 18.34 -4.59 10.93
C PRO A 393 17.56 -3.30 10.65
N ILE A 394 16.25 -3.28 10.91
CA ILE A 394 15.43 -2.07 10.74
C ILE A 394 15.86 -0.99 11.74
N ASN A 395 16.22 -1.36 12.97
CA ASN A 395 16.71 -0.40 13.97
C ASN A 395 18.00 0.32 13.53
N TYR A 396 18.89 -0.34 12.79
CA TYR A 396 20.08 0.30 12.23
C TYR A 396 19.72 1.37 11.19
N LEU A 397 18.72 1.10 10.33
CA LEU A 397 18.20 2.08 9.38
C LEU A 397 17.56 3.28 10.10
N LEU A 398 16.76 3.03 11.14
CA LEU A 398 16.13 4.08 11.95
C LEU A 398 17.15 4.93 12.72
N LYS A 399 18.24 4.31 13.19
CA LYS A 399 19.35 4.99 13.87
C LYS A 399 20.07 5.94 12.92
N ASP A 400 20.43 5.49 11.73
CA ASP A 400 21.09 6.32 10.71
C ASP A 400 20.20 7.49 10.24
N ALA A 401 18.88 7.27 10.24
CA ALA A 401 17.86 8.28 9.96
C ALA A 401 17.55 9.22 11.14
N ASN A 402 18.23 9.08 12.30
CA ASN A 402 17.99 9.83 13.53
C ASN A 402 16.54 9.79 14.05
N ILE A 403 15.85 8.66 13.84
CA ILE A 403 14.44 8.45 14.26
C ILE A 403 14.25 7.19 15.11
N LEU A 404 15.33 6.55 15.56
CA LEU A 404 15.25 5.34 16.40
C LEU A 404 14.43 5.57 17.68
N THR A 405 14.55 6.74 18.30
CA THR A 405 13.84 7.11 19.54
C THR A 405 12.49 7.77 19.30
N LYS A 406 12.08 7.93 18.04
CA LYS A 406 10.80 8.51 17.68
C LYS A 406 9.67 7.53 18.05
N PRO A 407 8.63 7.95 18.79
CA PRO A 407 7.58 7.06 19.28
C PRO A 407 6.76 6.45 18.13
N ASN A 408 6.43 7.26 17.13
CA ASN A 408 5.67 6.84 15.95
C ASN A 408 6.57 6.90 14.71
N ILE A 409 6.47 5.92 13.82
CA ILE A 409 7.13 5.97 12.51
C ILE A 409 6.06 6.29 11.48
N THR A 410 6.32 7.30 10.64
CA THR A 410 5.37 7.78 9.63
C THR A 410 5.68 7.19 8.25
N ALA A 411 4.71 7.23 7.33
CA ALA A 411 4.97 6.82 5.95
C ALA A 411 6.06 7.68 5.28
N THR A 412 6.10 8.98 5.61
CA THR A 412 7.12 9.93 5.16
C THR A 412 8.52 9.54 5.63
N ASP A 413 8.68 9.05 6.87
CA ASP A 413 9.97 8.55 7.35
C ASP A 413 10.48 7.38 6.49
N ILE A 414 9.59 6.43 6.19
CA ILE A 414 9.94 5.30 5.33
C ILE A 414 10.28 5.77 3.92
N ALA A 415 9.42 6.58 3.29
CA ALA A 415 9.56 7.03 1.90
C ALA A 415 10.87 7.80 1.65
N TYR A 416 11.27 8.68 2.58
CA TYR A 416 12.40 9.58 2.37
C TYR A 416 13.70 9.16 3.08
N LYS A 417 13.62 8.38 4.17
CA LYS A 417 14.81 8.02 4.96
C LYS A 417 15.19 6.55 4.82
N ILE A 418 14.23 5.63 4.71
CA ILE A 418 14.50 4.17 4.75
C ILE A 418 14.50 3.56 3.34
N ALA A 419 13.41 3.70 2.59
CA ALA A 419 13.26 3.15 1.25
C ALA A 419 14.39 3.57 0.29
N PRO A 420 14.90 4.82 0.28
CA PRO A 420 16.00 5.20 -0.61
C PRO A 420 17.32 4.48 -0.30
N ILE A 421 17.56 4.10 0.95
CA ILE A 421 18.75 3.35 1.36
C ILE A 421 18.66 1.93 0.80
N LEU A 422 17.53 1.24 1.00
CA LEU A 422 17.31 -0.11 0.48
C LEU A 422 17.33 -0.12 -1.05
N ASN A 423 16.59 0.78 -1.71
CA ASN A 423 16.58 0.88 -3.17
C ASN A 423 17.95 1.20 -3.77
N SER A 424 18.89 1.77 -3.00
CA SER A 424 20.23 2.04 -3.52
C SER A 424 20.98 0.76 -3.92
N THR A 425 20.71 -0.36 -3.24
CA THR A 425 21.33 -1.66 -3.56
C THR A 425 20.87 -2.19 -4.90
N GLY A 426 19.55 -2.22 -5.17
CA GLY A 426 19.01 -2.61 -6.47
C GLY A 426 19.44 -1.70 -7.62
N ARG A 427 19.51 -0.39 -7.38
CA ARG A 427 19.95 0.59 -8.41
C ARG A 427 21.41 0.43 -8.81
N LEU A 428 22.24 -0.09 -7.92
CA LEU A 428 23.64 -0.40 -8.17
C LEU A 428 23.91 -1.91 -8.28
N GLU A 429 22.86 -2.71 -8.51
CA GLU A 429 22.93 -4.14 -8.83
C GLU A 429 23.58 -4.99 -7.74
N LYS A 430 23.30 -4.67 -6.47
CA LYS A 430 23.77 -5.44 -5.31
C LYS A 430 22.63 -5.72 -4.32
N ALA A 431 21.44 -6.03 -4.84
CA ALA A 431 20.22 -6.15 -4.05
C ALA A 431 20.28 -7.29 -3.00
N ASP A 432 21.07 -8.32 -3.28
CA ASP A 432 21.35 -9.44 -2.37
C ASP A 432 21.90 -8.98 -1.01
N ILE A 433 22.67 -7.89 -0.96
CA ILE A 433 23.18 -7.32 0.29
C ILE A 433 22.03 -6.87 1.20
N ALA A 434 20.98 -6.26 0.63
CA ALA A 434 19.85 -5.76 1.40
C ALA A 434 19.02 -6.91 1.99
N ILE A 435 18.76 -7.98 1.21
CA ILE A 435 18.09 -9.17 1.73
C ILE A 435 18.93 -9.80 2.85
N ASN A 436 20.21 -10.02 2.60
CA ASN A 436 21.11 -10.62 3.58
C ASN A 436 21.19 -9.80 4.88
N PHE A 437 21.12 -8.47 4.78
CA PHE A 437 21.09 -7.56 5.92
C PHE A 437 19.79 -7.69 6.72
N LEU A 438 18.65 -7.73 6.04
CA LEU A 438 17.33 -7.78 6.69
C LEU A 438 17.00 -9.16 7.28
N LEU A 439 17.62 -10.24 6.78
CA LEU A 439 17.42 -11.62 7.26
C LEU A 439 18.34 -12.03 8.41
N THR A 440 19.48 -11.36 8.61
CA THR A 440 20.45 -11.78 9.62
C THR A 440 20.04 -11.34 11.03
N ASN A 441 20.30 -12.21 12.01
CA ASN A 441 20.17 -11.91 13.44
C ASN A 441 21.53 -11.74 14.13
N ASP A 442 22.64 -11.97 13.43
CA ASP A 442 23.98 -11.80 13.97
C ASP A 442 24.40 -10.32 13.92
N ILE A 443 24.71 -9.74 15.09
CA ILE A 443 24.99 -8.31 15.24
C ILE A 443 26.19 -7.87 14.39
N ASN A 444 27.24 -8.70 14.30
CA ASN A 444 28.43 -8.37 13.52
C ASN A 444 28.11 -8.35 12.02
N GLN A 445 27.34 -9.33 11.54
CA GLN A 445 26.86 -9.34 10.17
C GLN A 445 25.92 -8.18 9.86
N ILE A 446 25.01 -7.83 10.78
CA ILE A 446 24.13 -6.66 10.64
C ILE A 446 24.97 -5.40 10.44
N GLU A 447 25.95 -5.16 11.32
CA GLU A 447 26.80 -3.97 11.25
C GLU A 447 27.63 -3.93 9.96
N ASN A 448 28.24 -5.06 9.58
CA ASN A 448 29.08 -5.16 8.39
C ASN A 448 28.26 -4.92 7.10
N LYS A 449 27.11 -5.59 6.96
CA LYS A 449 26.23 -5.40 5.79
C LYS A 449 25.62 -4.01 5.77
N PHE A 450 25.29 -3.44 6.92
CA PHE A 450 24.81 -2.05 7.00
C PHE A 450 25.85 -1.06 6.50
N LYS A 451 27.12 -1.21 6.92
CA LYS A 451 28.24 -0.39 6.41
C LYS A 451 28.36 -0.49 4.89
N GLU A 452 28.17 -1.68 4.32
CA GLU A 452 28.18 -1.88 2.88
C GLU A 452 27.02 -1.17 2.17
N ILE A 453 25.80 -1.30 2.69
CA ILE A 453 24.61 -0.59 2.17
C ILE A 453 24.83 0.93 2.19
N LYS A 454 25.44 1.48 3.25
CA LYS A 454 25.75 2.91 3.33
C LYS A 454 26.72 3.36 2.23
N LYS A 455 27.81 2.62 2.02
CA LYS A 455 28.77 2.89 0.95
C LYS A 455 28.10 2.86 -0.43
N ILE A 456 27.18 1.91 -0.65
CA ILE A 456 26.40 1.81 -1.89
C ILE A 456 25.49 3.03 -2.05
N ASN A 457 24.78 3.44 -1.00
CA ASN A 457 23.93 4.61 -1.04
C ASN A 457 24.72 5.91 -1.32
N GLU A 458 25.88 6.08 -0.70
CA GLU A 458 26.81 7.20 -0.94
C GLU A 458 27.32 7.19 -2.38
N LEU A 459 27.77 6.04 -2.89
CA LEU A 459 28.20 5.88 -4.27
C LEU A 459 27.08 6.22 -5.25
N ARG A 460 25.84 5.80 -4.96
CA ARG A 460 24.66 6.16 -5.77
C ARG A 460 24.44 7.67 -5.76
N LYS A 461 24.49 8.34 -4.60
CA LYS A 461 24.38 9.82 -4.50
C LYS A 461 25.47 10.52 -5.32
N TYR A 462 26.71 10.06 -5.20
CA TYR A 462 27.84 10.60 -5.95
C TYR A 462 27.62 10.47 -7.46
N LYS A 463 27.19 9.29 -7.94
CA LYS A 463 26.89 9.08 -9.36
C LYS A 463 25.72 9.93 -9.85
N GLU A 464 24.69 10.13 -9.01
CA GLU A 464 23.56 11.04 -9.30
C GLU A 464 24.03 12.49 -9.45
N GLU A 465 24.86 12.98 -8.52
CA GLU A 465 25.40 14.35 -8.60
C GLU A 465 26.37 14.51 -9.78
N LYS A 466 27.19 13.50 -10.09
CA LYS A 466 28.06 13.53 -11.27
C LYS A 466 27.24 13.64 -12.57
N ALA A 467 26.20 12.83 -12.70
CA ALA A 467 25.27 12.87 -13.84
C ALA A 467 24.52 14.21 -13.92
N TRP A 468 24.13 14.76 -12.77
CA TRP A 468 23.52 16.07 -12.68
C TRP A 468 24.50 17.16 -13.12
N ASN A 469 25.75 17.17 -12.67
CA ASN A 469 26.70 18.22 -13.03
C ASN A 469 27.11 18.16 -14.52
N SER A 470 27.07 16.98 -15.15
CA SER A 470 27.38 16.81 -16.58
C SER A 470 26.16 16.98 -17.50
N HIS A 471 24.93 17.08 -16.97
CA HIS A 471 23.71 17.00 -17.77
C HIS A 471 23.66 18.00 -18.92
N SER A 472 24.13 19.24 -18.72
CA SER A 472 24.09 20.28 -19.76
C SER A 472 25.00 19.93 -20.94
N LYS A 473 26.17 19.34 -20.67
CA LYS A 473 27.11 18.86 -21.70
C LYS A 473 26.57 17.63 -22.44
N ASN A 474 25.85 16.78 -21.72
CA ASN A 474 25.30 15.52 -22.23
C ASN A 474 23.90 15.67 -22.84
N THR A 475 23.36 16.89 -22.90
CA THR A 475 22.07 17.17 -23.53
C THR A 475 22.23 17.13 -25.04
N ILE A 476 21.56 16.20 -25.69
CA ILE A 476 21.60 16.01 -27.15
C ILE A 476 20.40 16.64 -27.87
N LEU A 477 19.31 16.90 -27.13
CA LEU A 477 18.13 17.61 -27.64
C LEU A 477 17.50 18.42 -26.51
N LYS A 478 17.14 19.68 -26.79
CA LYS A 478 16.37 20.54 -25.88
C LYS A 478 15.53 21.53 -26.66
N ASN A 479 14.23 21.53 -26.43
CA ASN A 479 13.28 22.50 -26.98
C ASN A 479 12.30 22.93 -25.89
N ASP A 480 11.22 23.64 -26.21
CA ASP A 480 10.26 24.15 -25.21
C ASP A 480 9.48 23.07 -24.46
N LYS A 481 9.35 21.88 -25.04
CA LYS A 481 8.57 20.77 -24.46
C LYS A 481 9.44 19.66 -23.87
N PHE A 482 10.67 19.48 -24.37
CA PHE A 482 11.51 18.31 -24.08
C PHE A 482 12.94 18.64 -23.71
N ILE A 483 13.55 17.70 -22.99
CA ILE A 483 15.00 17.58 -22.81
C ILE A 483 15.41 16.12 -22.92
N VAL A 484 16.38 15.82 -23.80
CA VAL A 484 16.99 14.50 -23.95
C VAL A 484 18.46 14.60 -23.58
N CYS A 485 18.86 13.82 -22.58
CA CYS A 485 20.23 13.75 -22.10
C CYS A 485 20.76 12.33 -22.26
N TYR A 486 21.94 12.17 -22.87
CA TYR A 486 22.59 10.89 -23.04
C TYR A 486 23.92 10.84 -22.31
N ASP A 487 23.97 10.06 -21.23
CA ASP A 487 25.19 9.85 -20.45
C ASP A 487 25.59 8.39 -20.41
N LYS A 488 26.65 8.07 -21.17
CA LYS A 488 27.22 6.72 -21.29
C LYS A 488 27.80 6.20 -19.97
N ASN A 489 28.17 7.08 -19.04
CA ASN A 489 28.86 6.70 -17.80
C ASN A 489 27.90 6.54 -16.61
N THR A 490 26.64 6.93 -16.77
CA THR A 490 25.65 6.82 -15.70
C THR A 490 25.06 5.41 -15.66
N PRO A 491 25.07 4.73 -14.50
CA PRO A 491 24.45 3.41 -14.38
C PRO A 491 22.96 3.45 -14.71
N LYS A 492 22.48 2.39 -15.37
CA LYS A 492 21.07 2.28 -15.79
C LYS A 492 20.07 2.47 -14.65
N GLY A 493 20.40 2.00 -13.44
CA GLY A 493 19.52 2.09 -12.26
C GLY A 493 19.34 3.52 -11.71
N ILE A 494 20.13 4.50 -12.19
CA ILE A 494 20.05 5.91 -11.78
C ILE A 494 19.27 6.76 -12.81
N SER A 495 19.15 6.28 -14.05
CA SER A 495 18.54 7.01 -15.18
C SER A 495 17.18 7.67 -14.86
N SER A 496 16.26 6.90 -14.29
CA SER A 496 14.91 7.36 -13.92
C SER A 496 14.92 8.51 -12.90
N ARG A 497 15.91 8.57 -12.00
CA ARG A 497 16.02 9.65 -11.00
C ARG A 497 16.52 10.94 -11.64
N ILE A 498 17.48 10.83 -12.56
CA ILE A 498 17.96 12.00 -13.29
C ILE A 498 16.87 12.51 -14.23
N ALA A 499 16.13 11.64 -14.92
CA ALA A 499 14.97 12.03 -15.71
C ALA A 499 13.94 12.79 -14.85
N THR A 500 13.65 12.31 -13.64
CA THR A 500 12.71 12.99 -12.71
C THR A 500 13.23 14.37 -12.30
N ARG A 501 14.52 14.48 -11.96
CA ARG A 501 15.16 15.75 -11.57
C ARG A 501 15.19 16.75 -12.74
N LEU A 502 15.49 16.27 -13.96
CA LEU A 502 15.46 17.07 -15.19
C LEU A 502 14.05 17.59 -15.49
N SER A 503 13.04 16.72 -15.44
CA SER A 503 11.64 17.10 -15.67
C SER A 503 11.21 18.18 -14.66
N SER A 504 11.53 17.98 -13.37
CA SER A 504 11.20 18.93 -12.31
C SER A 504 11.92 20.27 -12.45
N TYR A 505 13.20 20.26 -12.83
CA TYR A 505 14.00 21.49 -12.97
C TYR A 505 13.62 22.30 -14.21
N TYR A 506 13.46 21.63 -15.35
CA TYR A 506 13.14 22.31 -16.62
C TYR A 506 11.65 22.49 -16.87
N GLN A 507 10.78 21.84 -16.08
CA GLN A 507 9.33 21.79 -16.29
C GLN A 507 8.95 21.24 -17.68
N LYS A 508 9.73 20.27 -18.18
CA LYS A 508 9.65 19.66 -19.52
C LYS A 508 9.57 18.14 -19.42
N VAL A 509 9.11 17.47 -20.47
CA VAL A 509 9.29 16.01 -20.54
C VAL A 509 10.78 15.71 -20.66
N ALA A 510 11.29 14.91 -19.74
CA ALA A 510 12.70 14.58 -19.67
C ALA A 510 12.95 13.13 -20.06
N ILE A 511 13.91 12.92 -20.94
CA ILE A 511 14.36 11.61 -21.40
C ILE A 511 15.83 11.49 -21.05
N PHE A 512 16.16 10.51 -20.20
CA PHE A 512 17.54 10.25 -19.81
C PHE A 512 17.97 8.89 -20.35
N LEU A 513 19.00 8.90 -21.19
CA LEU A 513 19.56 7.75 -21.86
C LEU A 513 20.86 7.33 -21.17
N THR A 514 21.01 6.03 -20.96
CA THR A 514 22.23 5.40 -20.40
C THR A 514 22.68 4.28 -21.33
N LYS A 515 23.97 3.97 -21.33
CA LYS A 515 24.56 2.90 -22.15
C LYS A 515 24.92 1.70 -21.28
N GLN A 516 24.60 0.49 -21.76
CA GLN A 516 25.16 -0.76 -21.28
C GLN A 516 25.51 -1.61 -22.51
N ASP A 517 26.79 -1.86 -22.72
CA ASP A 517 27.31 -2.55 -23.91
C ASP A 517 26.79 -1.88 -25.19
N ASN A 518 26.16 -2.62 -26.11
CA ASN A 518 25.58 -2.09 -27.35
C ASN A 518 24.12 -1.65 -27.21
N ILE A 519 23.58 -1.62 -25.99
CA ILE A 519 22.19 -1.28 -25.72
C ILE A 519 22.11 0.05 -24.97
N ILE A 520 21.23 0.93 -25.42
CA ILE A 520 20.82 2.13 -24.71
C ILE A 520 19.54 1.83 -23.94
N LYS A 521 19.50 2.21 -22.67
CA LYS A 521 18.28 2.22 -21.86
C LYS A 521 17.84 3.66 -21.63
N GLY A 522 16.60 3.95 -22.00
CA GLY A 522 15.95 5.25 -21.82
C GLY A 522 14.94 5.25 -20.68
N SER A 523 14.94 6.33 -19.90
CA SER A 523 13.90 6.64 -18.90
C SER A 523 13.21 7.96 -19.26
N ILE A 524 11.88 7.94 -19.37
CA ILE A 524 11.04 9.11 -19.64
C ILE A 524 10.32 9.51 -18.37
N ARG A 525 10.25 10.82 -18.11
CA ARG A 525 9.41 11.43 -17.07
C ARG A 525 8.66 12.62 -17.64
N SER A 526 7.34 12.63 -17.46
CA SER A 526 6.49 13.74 -17.85
C SER A 526 6.49 14.85 -16.81
N ASN A 527 6.05 16.04 -17.24
CA ASN A 527 5.70 17.18 -16.40
C ASN A 527 4.17 17.24 -16.15
N ASN A 528 3.48 16.11 -16.29
CA ASN A 528 2.02 15.93 -16.28
C ASN A 528 1.25 16.55 -17.44
N LYS A 529 1.91 17.23 -18.39
CA LYS A 529 1.26 17.86 -19.55
C LYS A 529 1.27 17.01 -20.82
N ILE A 530 2.07 15.94 -20.84
CA ILE A 530 2.26 15.04 -21.99
C ILE A 530 2.21 13.60 -21.49
N ASN A 531 1.52 12.70 -22.20
CA ASN A 531 1.51 11.28 -21.89
C ASN A 531 2.81 10.58 -22.37
N SER A 532 3.64 10.13 -21.43
CA SER A 532 4.95 9.50 -21.72
C SER A 532 4.82 8.18 -22.50
N LYS A 533 3.79 7.37 -22.22
CA LYS A 533 3.54 6.11 -22.92
C LYS A 533 3.12 6.38 -24.37
N ALA A 534 2.18 7.31 -24.56
CA ALA A 534 1.71 7.68 -25.90
C ALA A 534 2.85 8.19 -26.78
N LEU A 535 3.80 8.95 -26.22
CA LEU A 535 4.98 9.42 -26.95
C LEU A 535 5.81 8.28 -27.53
N ILE A 536 6.08 7.24 -26.74
CA ILE A 536 6.87 6.09 -27.19
C ILE A 536 6.12 5.21 -28.17
N SER A 537 4.81 5.06 -28.00
CA SER A 537 3.97 4.27 -28.93
C SER A 537 3.92 4.84 -30.35
N ILE A 538 4.28 6.11 -30.56
CA ILE A 538 4.36 6.73 -31.89
C ILE A 538 5.70 6.42 -32.58
N VAL A 539 6.76 6.13 -31.82
CA VAL A 539 8.08 5.80 -32.38
C VAL A 539 8.02 4.42 -33.06
N PRO A 540 8.57 4.25 -34.27
CA PRO A 540 8.55 2.97 -34.97
C PRO A 540 9.11 1.81 -34.14
N SER A 541 8.37 0.71 -34.04
CA SER A 541 8.71 -0.44 -33.19
C SER A 541 10.06 -1.08 -33.52
N HIS A 542 10.49 -1.05 -34.78
CA HIS A 542 11.80 -1.59 -35.20
C HIS A 542 13.01 -0.84 -34.62
N LEU A 543 12.82 0.37 -34.07
CA LEU A 543 13.87 1.13 -33.39
C LEU A 543 13.98 0.80 -31.90
N ILE A 544 13.00 0.08 -31.35
CA ILE A 544 12.85 -0.18 -29.93
C ILE A 544 12.92 -1.68 -29.70
N ILE A 545 13.83 -2.13 -28.84
CA ILE A 545 13.93 -3.53 -28.45
C ILE A 545 12.73 -3.87 -27.56
N ASN A 546 12.56 -3.13 -26.45
CA ASN A 546 11.44 -3.27 -25.52
C ASN A 546 11.00 -1.89 -25.04
N SER A 547 9.71 -1.71 -24.75
CA SER A 547 9.20 -0.51 -24.07
C SER A 547 8.01 -0.81 -23.16
N GLY A 548 7.80 0.04 -22.14
CA GLY A 548 6.69 -0.07 -21.20
C GLY A 548 6.51 1.21 -20.38
N GLY A 549 5.35 1.37 -19.72
CA GLY A 549 5.08 2.52 -18.84
C GLY A 549 3.63 2.98 -18.81
N HIS A 550 3.41 4.17 -18.23
CA HIS A 550 2.13 4.86 -18.01
C HIS A 550 2.22 6.37 -18.36
N LYS A 551 1.17 7.17 -18.09
CA LYS A 551 1.11 8.61 -18.46
C LYS A 551 2.32 9.41 -17.93
N ALA A 552 2.71 9.20 -16.67
CA ALA A 552 3.75 9.99 -16.01
C ALA A 552 5.20 9.52 -16.27
N ALA A 553 5.39 8.26 -16.65
CA ALA A 553 6.70 7.64 -16.78
C ALA A 553 6.70 6.49 -17.79
N ALA A 554 7.78 6.36 -18.57
CA ALA A 554 7.99 5.22 -19.45
C ALA A 554 9.48 4.83 -19.47
N GLY A 555 9.75 3.60 -19.90
CA GLY A 555 11.10 3.08 -20.11
C GLY A 555 11.18 2.34 -21.44
N PHE A 556 12.36 2.35 -22.07
CA PHE A 556 12.60 1.65 -23.32
C PHE A 556 14.07 1.25 -23.46
N THR A 557 14.34 0.34 -24.38
CA THR A 557 15.69 -0.06 -24.81
C THR A 557 15.83 0.01 -26.33
N LEU A 558 17.02 0.33 -26.82
CA LEU A 558 17.36 0.36 -28.25
C LEU A 558 18.83 0.03 -28.49
N HIS A 559 19.19 -0.37 -29.70
CA HIS A 559 20.60 -0.54 -30.07
C HIS A 559 21.29 0.81 -30.29
N GLU A 560 22.52 0.98 -29.81
CA GLU A 560 23.23 2.29 -29.87
C GLU A 560 23.34 2.84 -31.30
N ASN A 561 23.51 1.97 -32.30
CA ASN A 561 23.57 2.37 -33.71
C ASN A 561 22.25 2.95 -34.26
N LEU A 562 21.12 2.75 -33.57
CA LEU A 562 19.82 3.29 -33.95
C LEU A 562 19.50 4.62 -33.25
N LEU A 563 20.40 5.13 -32.38
CA LEU A 563 20.14 6.33 -31.57
C LEU A 563 19.78 7.55 -32.41
N GLU A 564 20.51 7.82 -33.49
CA GLU A 564 20.25 9.00 -34.34
C GLU A 564 18.87 8.92 -35.01
N ASN A 565 18.51 7.74 -35.53
CA ASN A 565 17.19 7.51 -36.13
C ASN A 565 16.09 7.64 -35.07
N PHE A 566 16.32 7.09 -33.87
CA PHE A 566 15.40 7.21 -32.75
C PHE A 566 15.16 8.68 -32.37
N ILE A 567 16.21 9.52 -32.29
CA ILE A 567 16.04 10.94 -31.95
C ILE A 567 15.21 11.67 -33.01
N LYS A 568 15.41 11.39 -34.29
CA LYS A 568 14.60 11.98 -35.39
C LYS A 568 13.12 11.58 -35.27
N GLU A 569 12.84 10.31 -35.08
CA GLU A 569 11.47 9.81 -34.92
C GLU A 569 10.82 10.32 -33.63
N LEU A 570 11.59 10.43 -32.54
CA LEU A 570 11.14 11.00 -31.29
C LEU A 570 10.76 12.48 -31.45
N GLU A 571 11.59 13.28 -32.14
CA GLU A 571 11.27 14.66 -32.50
C GLU A 571 9.97 14.74 -33.30
N TYR A 572 9.79 13.89 -34.32
CA TYR A 572 8.55 13.83 -35.07
C TYR A 572 7.36 13.47 -34.18
N ALA A 573 7.48 12.44 -33.32
CA ALA A 573 6.44 12.05 -32.38
C ALA A 573 6.03 13.22 -31.47
N THR A 574 6.98 14.08 -31.06
CA THR A 574 6.67 15.26 -30.23
C THR A 574 5.73 16.27 -30.88
N THR A 575 5.68 16.31 -32.21
CA THR A 575 4.75 17.19 -32.96
C THR A 575 3.33 16.65 -32.98
N LYS A 576 3.15 15.35 -32.71
CA LYS A 576 1.87 14.65 -32.75
C LYS A 576 1.21 14.50 -31.38
N VAL A 577 1.97 14.59 -30.30
CA VAL A 577 1.41 14.44 -28.95
C VAL A 577 0.75 15.75 -28.49
N GLU A 578 -0.48 15.64 -28.01
CA GLU A 578 -1.22 16.74 -27.39
C GLU A 578 -0.51 17.25 -26.13
N TYR A 579 -0.45 18.57 -25.98
CA TYR A 579 0.10 19.24 -24.80
C TYR A 579 -1.05 19.84 -24.00
N GLU A 580 -1.33 19.27 -22.82
CA GLU A 580 -2.35 19.81 -21.92
C GLU A 580 -1.89 21.21 -21.44
N THR A 581 -2.63 22.26 -21.83
CA THR A 581 -2.35 23.67 -21.51
C THR A 581 -3.03 24.17 -20.24
N THR A 582 -3.70 23.30 -19.48
CA THR A 582 -4.56 23.71 -18.38
C THR A 582 -3.80 24.48 -17.28
N ASN A 583 -4.31 25.66 -16.93
CA ASN A 583 -3.81 26.61 -15.91
C ASN A 583 -3.95 26.11 -14.45
N GLU A 584 -4.08 24.80 -14.20
CA GLU A 584 -4.37 24.25 -12.87
C GLU A 584 -3.29 24.56 -11.82
N ASN A 585 -2.06 24.84 -12.26
CA ASN A 585 -0.93 25.20 -11.39
C ASN A 585 -1.09 26.54 -10.64
N GLU A 586 -2.11 27.34 -10.92
CA GLU A 586 -2.35 28.63 -10.24
C GLU A 586 -3.30 28.56 -9.05
N SER A 587 -3.96 27.42 -8.79
CA SER A 587 -4.92 27.31 -7.67
C SER A 587 -4.46 26.39 -6.54
N ILE A 588 -4.72 26.78 -5.29
CA ILE A 588 -4.52 25.95 -4.10
C ILE A 588 -5.89 25.48 -3.63
N SER A 589 -6.05 24.16 -3.56
CA SER A 589 -7.28 23.52 -3.10
C SER A 589 -7.20 23.26 -1.58
N ILE A 590 -8.03 23.95 -0.81
CA ILE A 590 -8.09 23.91 0.66
C ILE A 590 -9.12 22.86 1.07
N ASP A 591 -8.71 21.88 1.87
CA ASP A 591 -9.59 20.78 2.30
C ASP A 591 -10.57 21.23 3.39
N ALA A 592 -10.16 22.11 4.31
CA ALA A 592 -11.04 22.68 5.33
C ALA A 592 -10.52 24.01 5.89
N ILE A 593 -11.45 24.88 6.29
CA ILE A 593 -11.16 26.02 7.15
C ILE A 593 -11.25 25.53 8.60
N LEU A 594 -10.30 25.92 9.45
CA LEU A 594 -10.35 25.56 10.86
C LEU A 594 -11.58 26.19 11.54
N PRO A 595 -12.40 25.38 12.23
CA PRO A 595 -13.43 25.92 13.11
C PRO A 595 -12.80 26.82 14.16
N LYS A 596 -13.47 27.92 14.46
CA LYS A 596 -13.00 28.91 15.44
C LYS A 596 -12.70 28.22 16.78
N ASP A 597 -13.61 27.40 17.27
CA ASP A 597 -13.55 26.68 18.54
C ASP A 597 -12.62 25.44 18.57
N LEU A 598 -11.94 25.10 17.47
CA LEU A 598 -11.05 23.94 17.42
C LEU A 598 -9.73 24.21 18.16
N THR A 599 -9.47 23.46 19.23
CA THR A 599 -8.21 23.55 19.97
C THR A 599 -7.03 22.98 19.18
N LYS A 600 -5.81 23.46 19.47
CA LYS A 600 -4.55 22.95 18.93
C LYS A 600 -4.39 21.44 19.12
N ASP A 601 -4.71 20.91 20.30
CA ASP A 601 -4.61 19.48 20.58
C ASP A 601 -5.60 18.66 19.76
N SER A 602 -6.83 19.15 19.60
CA SER A 602 -7.85 18.51 18.75
C SER A 602 -7.43 18.48 17.29
N LEU A 603 -6.87 19.59 16.77
CA LEU A 603 -6.29 19.66 15.44
C LEU A 603 -5.18 18.60 15.29
N PHE A 604 -4.20 18.60 16.18
CA PHE A 604 -3.06 17.69 16.06
C PHE A 604 -3.46 16.22 16.18
N LYS A 605 -4.41 15.89 17.07
CA LYS A 605 -4.97 14.54 17.18
C LYS A 605 -5.71 14.12 15.90
N THR A 606 -6.49 15.03 15.29
CA THR A 606 -7.17 14.78 14.02
C THR A 606 -6.17 14.46 12.91
N ILE A 607 -5.08 15.23 12.80
CA ILE A 607 -4.01 14.97 11.82
C ILE A 607 -3.37 13.60 12.03
N GLU A 608 -3.19 13.19 13.29
CA GLU A 608 -2.66 11.86 13.66
C GLU A 608 -3.60 10.72 13.29
N ILE A 609 -4.91 10.87 13.52
CA ILE A 609 -5.92 9.84 13.21
C ILE A 609 -5.92 9.51 11.71
N PHE A 610 -5.74 10.52 10.86
CA PHE A 610 -5.71 10.37 9.41
C PHE A 610 -4.38 9.89 8.84
N GLU A 611 -3.31 9.79 9.64
CA GLU A 611 -2.14 9.07 9.18
C GLU A 611 -2.46 7.60 8.84
N PRO A 612 -1.75 6.99 7.88
CA PRO A 612 -0.65 7.54 7.10
C PRO A 612 -1.08 8.42 5.93
N TYR A 613 -0.21 9.37 5.56
CA TYR A 613 -0.30 10.20 4.37
C TYR A 613 0.69 9.75 3.29
N GLY A 614 0.37 10.04 2.02
CA GLY A 614 1.22 9.73 0.87
C GLY A 614 0.46 9.77 -0.45
N TYR A 615 0.82 8.90 -1.40
CA TYR A 615 0.17 8.85 -2.72
C TYR A 615 -1.34 8.57 -2.59
N GLU A 616 -2.15 9.28 -3.39
CA GLU A 616 -3.63 9.31 -3.31
C GLU A 616 -4.23 9.80 -1.97
N PHE A 617 -3.42 10.10 -0.95
CA PHE A 617 -3.90 10.67 0.32
C PHE A 617 -2.86 11.57 0.99
N ARG A 618 -2.63 12.77 0.42
CA ARG A 618 -1.68 13.77 0.95
C ARG A 618 -2.09 14.33 2.32
N GLU A 619 -1.18 14.98 3.04
CA GLU A 619 -1.51 15.75 4.23
C GLU A 619 -2.61 16.79 3.93
N PRO A 620 -3.53 17.08 4.87
CA PRO A 620 -4.59 18.05 4.64
C PRO A 620 -4.03 19.47 4.50
N ILE A 621 -4.55 20.18 3.51
CA ILE A 621 -4.28 21.61 3.31
C ILE A 621 -5.40 22.35 4.00
N LEU A 622 -5.07 23.07 5.06
CA LEU A 622 -5.99 23.74 5.95
C LEU A 622 -5.84 25.25 5.83
N MET A 623 -6.91 25.97 6.16
CA MET A 623 -6.90 27.42 6.24
C MET A 623 -7.28 27.88 7.64
N MET A 624 -6.57 28.89 8.14
CA MET A 624 -6.91 29.60 9.36
C MET A 624 -7.09 31.06 8.99
N GLU A 625 -8.29 31.58 9.28
CA GLU A 625 -8.66 32.97 9.01
C GLU A 625 -8.36 33.84 10.23
N ASN A 626 -8.01 35.10 9.98
CA ASN A 626 -7.83 36.11 11.02
C ASN A 626 -6.84 35.65 12.12
N ALA A 627 -5.74 35.00 11.72
CA ALA A 627 -4.69 34.53 12.60
C ALA A 627 -3.75 35.69 12.98
N TYR A 628 -3.52 35.89 14.27
CA TYR A 628 -2.67 36.97 14.76
C TYR A 628 -1.18 36.59 14.69
N LEU A 629 -0.39 37.35 13.93
CA LEU A 629 1.05 37.18 13.84
C LEU A 629 1.74 37.85 15.03
N GLN A 630 2.19 37.05 15.98
CA GLN A 630 2.86 37.55 17.19
C GLN A 630 4.37 37.76 17.00
N GLU A 631 5.05 36.83 16.33
CA GLU A 631 6.50 36.93 16.09
C GLU A 631 6.81 36.55 14.64
N LEU A 632 7.75 37.25 14.01
CA LEU A 632 8.26 36.96 12.67
C LEU A 632 9.79 37.04 12.67
N LYS A 633 10.45 35.92 12.38
CA LYS A 633 11.91 35.79 12.37
C LYS A 633 12.38 35.21 11.05
N ILE A 634 13.19 35.97 10.32
CA ILE A 634 13.84 35.50 9.09
C ILE A 634 15.01 34.59 9.48
N ILE A 635 15.07 33.41 8.87
CA ILE A 635 16.19 32.48 8.98
C ILE A 635 16.95 32.48 7.66
N ASP A 636 18.23 32.84 7.72
CA ASP A 636 19.18 32.64 6.63
C ASP A 636 20.06 31.43 6.95
N LYS A 637 19.78 30.30 6.28
CA LYS A 637 20.71 29.17 6.23
C LYS A 637 21.28 29.10 4.82
N ASN A 638 22.56 29.42 4.70
CA ASN A 638 23.40 29.23 3.50
C ASN A 638 23.14 30.18 2.32
N HIS A 639 22.71 31.43 2.53
CA HIS A 639 22.67 32.52 1.53
C HIS A 639 21.85 32.25 0.24
N SER A 640 21.13 31.13 0.16
CA SER A 640 20.44 30.66 -1.04
C SER A 640 18.93 30.49 -0.86
N SER A 641 18.45 30.33 0.37
CA SER A 641 17.02 30.25 0.68
C SER A 641 16.71 30.87 2.05
N LYS A 642 16.01 32.01 2.05
CA LYS A 642 15.56 32.66 3.29
C LYS A 642 14.19 32.12 3.69
N HIS A 643 14.14 31.39 4.80
CA HIS A 643 12.91 30.86 5.41
C HIS A 643 12.42 31.80 6.51
N ILE A 644 11.18 31.63 6.97
CA ILE A 644 10.60 32.47 8.02
C ILE A 644 10.01 31.58 9.10
N ASN A 645 10.44 31.79 10.34
CA ASN A 645 9.77 31.27 11.52
C ASN A 645 8.75 32.29 12.01
N MET A 646 7.57 31.79 12.37
CA MET A 646 6.45 32.61 12.81
C MET A 646 5.86 32.03 14.09
N ARG A 647 5.38 32.90 14.97
CA ARG A 647 4.51 32.54 16.08
C ARG A 647 3.12 33.10 15.78
N ILE A 648 2.16 32.20 15.61
CA ILE A 648 0.81 32.53 15.20
C ILE A 648 -0.12 32.24 16.36
N LYS A 649 -0.93 33.22 16.75
CA LYS A 649 -1.97 33.08 17.76
C LYS A 649 -3.31 32.98 17.07
N SER A 650 -4.08 31.96 17.40
CA SER A 650 -5.48 31.86 17.04
C SER A 650 -6.27 31.60 18.31
N GLN A 651 -7.20 32.50 18.62
CA GLN A 651 -7.94 32.49 19.88
C GLN A 651 -7.03 32.38 21.11
N ASN A 652 -7.10 31.27 21.84
CA ASN A 652 -6.32 30.97 23.05
C ASN A 652 -5.05 30.16 22.79
N ASP A 653 -4.84 29.65 21.57
CA ASP A 653 -3.74 28.75 21.23
C ASP A 653 -2.61 29.46 20.49
N TYR A 654 -1.39 28.98 20.74
CA TYR A 654 -0.18 29.42 20.03
C TYR A 654 0.40 28.29 19.18
N TYR A 655 0.69 28.63 17.93
CA TYR A 655 1.25 27.75 16.93
C TYR A 655 2.64 28.25 16.52
N LYS A 656 3.60 27.33 16.54
CA LYS A 656 4.86 27.51 15.82
C LYS A 656 4.59 27.26 14.35
N ALA A 657 5.08 28.13 13.49
CA ALA A 657 4.89 28.02 12.05
C ALA A 657 6.18 28.32 11.29
N ILE A 658 6.35 27.68 10.13
CA ILE A 658 7.47 27.91 9.22
C ILE A 658 6.97 28.16 7.80
N PHE A 659 7.47 29.22 7.17
CA PHE A 659 7.21 29.54 5.77
C PHE A 659 8.50 29.43 4.95
N PHE A 660 8.63 28.32 4.23
CA PHE A 660 9.79 28.05 3.40
C PHE A 660 9.80 29.00 2.18
N ASN A 661 10.91 29.72 1.97
CA ASN A 661 11.11 30.65 0.86
C ASN A 661 10.07 31.79 0.83
N GLY A 662 9.55 32.16 2.01
CA GLY A 662 8.47 33.14 2.17
C GLY A 662 8.91 34.60 2.18
N THR A 663 10.21 34.91 2.23
CA THR A 663 10.74 36.29 2.37
C THR A 663 10.25 37.24 1.30
N LYS A 664 10.43 36.88 0.02
CA LYS A 664 9.92 37.67 -1.10
C LYS A 664 8.42 37.97 -0.94
N LYS A 665 7.63 36.99 -0.52
CA LYS A 665 6.17 37.12 -0.36
C LYS A 665 5.81 38.04 0.81
N ILE A 666 6.52 37.93 1.94
CA ILE A 666 6.32 38.76 3.12
C ILE A 666 6.69 40.22 2.84
N GLU A 667 7.78 40.45 2.10
CA GLU A 667 8.21 41.77 1.63
C GLU A 667 7.18 42.36 0.65
N GLU A 668 6.78 41.61 -0.38
CA GLU A 668 5.76 42.02 -1.37
C GLU A 668 4.42 42.42 -0.72
N LEU A 669 4.00 41.69 0.32
CA LEU A 669 2.76 41.97 1.05
C LEU A 669 2.93 42.99 2.18
N ASN A 670 4.16 43.44 2.48
CA ASN A 670 4.50 44.28 3.62
C ASN A 670 3.90 43.75 4.95
N ILE A 671 4.13 42.46 5.22
CA ILE A 671 3.65 41.79 6.43
C ILE A 671 4.62 42.06 7.58
N LYS A 672 4.08 42.47 8.72
CA LYS A 672 4.80 42.79 9.96
C LYS A 672 4.17 42.08 11.16
N GLU A 673 4.90 42.02 12.27
CA GLU A 673 4.35 41.59 13.56
C GLU A 673 3.12 42.43 13.94
N ASP A 674 2.26 41.87 14.80
CA ASP A 674 1.02 42.46 15.29
C ASP A 674 -0.03 42.72 14.19
N GLN A 675 -0.06 41.85 13.17
CA GLN A 675 -1.05 41.88 12.08
C GLN A 675 -1.90 40.61 12.04
N TYR A 676 -3.11 40.73 11.49
CA TYR A 676 -3.99 39.61 11.23
C TYR A 676 -3.79 39.11 9.79
N LEU A 677 -3.60 37.80 9.68
CA LEU A 677 -3.32 37.10 8.43
C LEU A 677 -4.29 35.95 8.23
N ASP A 678 -4.66 35.73 6.98
CA ASP A 678 -5.22 34.46 6.56
C ASP A 678 -4.06 33.58 6.09
N ILE A 679 -4.00 32.36 6.58
CA ILE A 679 -2.91 31.43 6.30
C ILE A 679 -3.46 30.13 5.73
N ILE A 680 -2.81 29.62 4.69
CA ILE A 680 -2.94 28.24 4.24
C ILE A 680 -1.73 27.46 4.73
N PHE A 681 -1.96 26.31 5.34
CA PHE A 681 -0.90 25.49 5.91
C PHE A 681 -1.22 24.01 5.86
N THR A 682 -0.19 23.21 6.10
CA THR A 682 -0.33 21.82 6.53
C THR A 682 0.35 21.65 7.89
N VAL A 683 0.05 20.57 8.60
CA VAL A 683 0.67 20.27 9.90
C VAL A 683 1.77 19.23 9.67
N ASN A 684 2.99 19.55 10.12
CA ASN A 684 4.13 18.65 10.05
C ASN A 684 4.77 18.51 11.44
N GLU A 685 5.57 17.47 11.62
CA GLU A 685 6.49 17.39 12.74
C GLU A 685 7.57 18.47 12.66
N ASP A 686 7.99 18.99 13.81
CA ASP A 686 9.12 19.89 13.89
C ASP A 686 10.41 19.12 13.56
N PHE A 687 11.20 19.65 12.63
CA PHE A 687 12.50 19.11 12.27
C PHE A 687 13.48 19.12 13.46
N TYR A 688 13.36 20.08 14.38
CA TYR A 688 14.28 20.23 15.53
C TYR A 688 13.77 19.53 16.78
N SER A 689 12.45 19.36 16.91
CA SER A 689 11.82 18.66 18.03
C SER A 689 10.77 17.68 17.48
N PRO A 690 11.15 16.46 17.07
CA PRO A 690 10.24 15.50 16.41
C PRO A 690 9.03 15.06 17.25
N ARG A 691 8.93 15.52 18.51
CA ARG A 691 7.78 15.33 19.41
C ARG A 691 6.75 16.46 19.32
N GLU A 692 7.10 17.58 18.70
CA GLU A 692 6.22 18.72 18.51
C GLU A 692 5.76 18.81 17.06
N LYS A 693 4.55 19.34 16.87
CA LYS A 693 3.98 19.65 15.56
C LYS A 693 4.01 21.16 15.32
N ILE A 694 4.27 21.53 14.07
CA ILE A 694 4.33 22.92 13.59
C ILE A 694 3.45 23.09 12.35
N LEU A 695 3.04 24.33 12.09
CA LEU A 695 2.34 24.68 10.86
C LEU A 695 3.35 24.96 9.77
N LYS A 696 3.32 24.18 8.68
CA LYS A 696 4.07 24.49 7.47
C LYS A 696 3.19 25.34 6.56
N ILE A 697 3.51 26.63 6.51
CA ILE A 697 2.78 27.62 5.72
C ILE A 697 3.02 27.36 4.23
N ILE A 698 1.93 27.31 3.47
CA ILE A 698 1.91 27.12 2.01
C ILE A 698 1.73 28.46 1.29
N ASP A 699 0.81 29.30 1.77
CA ASP A 699 0.58 30.64 1.26
C ASP A 699 -0.09 31.51 2.34
N ILE A 700 0.02 32.83 2.22
CA ILE A 700 -0.48 33.80 3.19
C ILE A 700 -1.07 35.02 2.51
N LYS A 701 -2.04 35.65 3.16
CA LYS A 701 -2.62 36.95 2.79
C LYS A 701 -2.87 37.78 4.05
N LYS A 702 -2.88 39.10 3.89
CA LYS A 702 -3.44 39.97 4.94
C LYS A 702 -4.94 39.72 5.00
N SER A 703 -5.47 39.51 6.21
CA SER A 703 -6.91 39.38 6.38
C SER A 703 -7.58 40.69 5.94
N ALA A 704 -8.72 40.60 5.26
CA ALA A 704 -9.54 41.78 5.04
C ALA A 704 -9.93 42.34 6.41
N GLN A 705 -9.70 43.63 6.66
CA GLN A 705 -10.21 44.27 7.87
C GLN A 705 -11.73 44.12 7.88
N THR A 706 -12.25 43.16 8.63
CA THR A 706 -13.62 43.20 9.10
C THR A 706 -13.70 44.42 10.03
N ASN A 707 -14.25 45.52 9.53
CA ASN A 707 -14.73 46.59 10.40
C ASN A 707 -15.63 45.91 11.44
N VAL A 708 -15.14 45.87 12.68
CA VAL A 708 -15.86 45.34 13.84
C VAL A 708 -17.11 46.18 14.08
#